data_AF-A0A8T4P7D0-F1
#
_entry.id   AF-A0A8T4P7D0-F1
#
_cell.length_a   1.000
_cell.length_b   1.000
_cell.length_c   1.000
_cell.angle_alpha   90.00
_cell.angle_beta   90.00
_cell.angle_gamma   90.00
#
_symmetry.space_group_name_H-M   'P 1'
#
loop_
_entity.id
_entity.type
_entity.pdbx_description
1 polymer ?
#
loop_
_entity_poly.entity_id
_entity_poly.type
_entity_poly.pdbx_seq_one_letter_code
_entity_poly.pdbx_strand_id
1 'polypeptide(L)'
;MMGVLLETRITSALAACGSVTADTTLTADLTVSLNGDCITIQTNNNIVFDCAGYTITCTDCSGAGNNWGIGVNAVTGTIIKNCNVAGFDYGVYLFTGGSTSTINTSVTSTAANGNAIRLEGSTNNNVINSSFSGSNFDIQLIDSGVSSTNNIFLNTTYSQTKEQVAASNSLTRQWYLDIYVNDSNGNALVSVNVTAMNSSSQVVFSENTTSNGYTPQQIITEYDQVASTKSVWTNYTINVTKPGYNNDTRNVNISSSMVLKFNLTVLNKAPSFTGNYTNNTAPKINENISMYVNLSDDTQLSFYLFEWNGSGTNNTNINGTIDQKTYNITLNLSINLNYGSVIAWKVRFNDSANIWNQTPYHFITVSNTNPVINEILCYNLTNQRNCSAISYHNNLTVIRVNCTDADTQILNISYNLTNINDTSSLIYSNATANDTVLFNYSYNQLINDSGLFNLTITCHDKANITTNSTTWYIEFGSLKTNLTIIFNDIQYYADNVNVRQHDWFKATLNITCSNGECGTVNASLDPASLNTETKQLFKLNLLKIILFSSIFFMLSVLIFTKLYTRLENKLLLISALAIFLFIFSNFTSTITGFAASELVNTTAGATPFYTNNSNPLTLLNATCLTSMHDNDKCALEWYVNSTGNISNVSVFFAFVNGTNYTLTNISNNLNITIKSCIVGAACSISCYSGASYSSDCVCGGGTYTCGGGGGGGGSGGDSTTTTTTTETKETTNEKTEEEITETEPTETIDVIEGITQGISKDNYQKTMDNLKINRTITVNETDNTTSIELIITPNETMYNLSIYEQIPKCIALLIKEGVLPDDIEFKNPNFKVITEDPLIMWHFEEVSANEKIDLSYKVKKRLVEDCIKLLNSLGIADQIGGIKEAIEEEKPAPFKKTYLIPIAAIPAVAITIIYFSRFSFMGKTKGKKKRKKKELKKTKAKII
;
A
#
# COMPACT_ATOMS: atom_id res chain seq x y z
N MET A 1 -0.98 -56.53 13.86
CA MET A 1 0.03 -57.31 14.61
C MET A 1 -0.65 -57.81 15.87
N MET A 2 -1.20 -59.02 15.83
CA MET A 2 -1.96 -59.62 16.93
C MET A 2 -1.12 -60.81 17.41
N GLY A 3 -0.65 -60.74 18.64
CA GLY A 3 0.27 -61.73 19.21
C GLY A 3 -0.41 -63.09 19.31
N VAL A 4 0.05 -64.04 18.51
CA VAL A 4 -0.30 -65.45 18.65
C VAL A 4 0.58 -66.01 19.76
N LEU A 5 -0.05 -66.36 20.88
CA LEU A 5 0.51 -67.25 21.89
C LEU A 5 0.87 -68.57 21.18
N LEU A 6 2.16 -68.84 21.05
CA LEU A 6 2.68 -70.11 20.54
C LEU A 6 2.48 -71.16 21.65
N GLU A 7 1.32 -71.81 21.69
CA GLU A 7 1.20 -73.08 22.39
C GLU A 7 2.10 -74.08 21.66
N THR A 8 3.19 -74.48 22.31
CA THR A 8 4.08 -75.54 21.84
C THR A 8 3.33 -76.86 21.94
N ARG A 9 2.60 -77.21 20.89
CA ARG A 9 1.94 -78.50 20.77
C ARG A 9 3.01 -79.60 20.63
N ILE A 10 2.89 -80.65 21.43
CA ILE A 10 3.79 -81.80 21.35
C ILE A 10 3.46 -82.54 20.05
N THR A 11 4.34 -82.46 19.07
CA THR A 11 4.22 -83.16 17.79
C THR A 11 4.85 -84.54 17.90
N SER A 12 4.13 -85.56 17.44
CA SER A 12 4.69 -86.91 17.31
C SER A 12 5.41 -87.07 15.97
N ALA A 13 6.53 -87.80 15.97
CA ALA A 13 7.26 -88.12 14.76
C ALA A 13 6.74 -89.42 14.15
N LEU A 14 6.41 -89.41 12.86
CA LEU A 14 5.94 -90.59 12.15
C LEU A 14 6.95 -90.99 11.06
N ALA A 15 7.30 -92.28 11.05
CA ALA A 15 8.29 -92.89 10.15
C ALA A 15 7.72 -94.04 9.29
N ALA A 16 6.42 -94.33 9.42
CA ALA A 16 5.71 -95.35 8.66
C ALA A 16 4.25 -94.94 8.45
N CYS A 17 3.59 -95.48 7.43
CA CYS A 17 2.15 -95.29 7.21
C CYS A 17 1.32 -95.80 8.40
N GLY A 18 0.16 -95.18 8.65
CA GLY A 18 -0.71 -95.54 9.76
C GLY A 18 -1.75 -94.49 10.12
N SER A 19 -2.44 -94.72 11.25
CA SER A 19 -3.43 -93.79 11.77
C SER A 19 -2.79 -92.64 12.55
N VAL A 20 -3.23 -91.42 12.27
CA VAL A 20 -2.79 -90.21 12.96
C VAL A 20 -3.92 -89.74 13.89
N THR A 21 -3.61 -89.63 15.18
CA THR A 21 -4.57 -89.25 16.24
C THR A 21 -4.15 -88.00 17.03
N ALA A 22 -2.96 -87.45 16.75
CA ALA A 22 -2.43 -86.23 17.35
C ALA A 22 -1.61 -85.46 16.31
N ASP A 23 -1.22 -84.22 16.63
CA ASP A 23 -0.35 -83.43 15.76
C ASP A 23 0.93 -84.21 15.43
N THR A 24 1.23 -84.31 14.14
CA THR A 24 2.25 -85.24 13.64
C THR A 24 3.07 -84.59 12.53
N THR A 25 4.38 -84.80 12.60
CA THR A 25 5.31 -84.36 11.56
C THR A 25 6.03 -85.57 10.98
N LEU A 26 6.06 -85.69 9.65
CA LEU A 26 6.85 -86.72 8.98
C LEU A 26 8.34 -86.42 9.15
N THR A 27 9.12 -87.50 9.27
CA THR A 27 10.58 -87.42 9.43
C THR A 27 11.35 -88.10 8.29
N ALA A 28 10.63 -88.77 7.39
CA ALA A 28 11.17 -89.45 6.22
C ALA A 28 10.07 -89.63 5.15
N ASP A 29 10.49 -89.89 3.91
CA ASP A 29 9.58 -90.31 2.86
C ASP A 29 8.89 -91.63 3.23
N LEU A 30 7.61 -91.75 2.90
CA LEU A 30 6.81 -92.94 3.11
C LEU A 30 6.54 -93.62 1.77
N THR A 31 6.80 -94.91 1.68
CA THR A 31 6.51 -95.72 0.49
C THR A 31 5.68 -96.94 0.87
N VAL A 32 4.58 -97.16 0.13
CA VAL A 32 3.74 -98.36 0.26
C VAL A 32 3.76 -99.14 -1.05
N SER A 33 3.79 -100.46 -0.96
CA SER A 33 3.54 -101.36 -2.07
C SER A 33 2.40 -102.31 -1.66
N LEU A 34 1.41 -102.48 -2.56
CA LEU A 34 0.19 -103.31 -2.41
C LEU A 34 -0.97 -102.68 -1.60
N ASN A 35 -2.09 -102.42 -2.30
CA ASN A 35 -3.51 -102.30 -1.89
C ASN A 35 -3.88 -101.66 -0.52
N GLY A 36 -3.00 -100.92 0.13
CA GLY A 36 -3.25 -100.28 1.43
C GLY A 36 -3.23 -98.76 1.36
N ASP A 37 -4.06 -98.14 2.18
CA ASP A 37 -3.98 -96.72 2.49
C ASP A 37 -2.66 -96.39 3.21
N CYS A 38 -2.15 -95.16 3.08
CA CYS A 38 -0.99 -94.74 3.86
C CYS A 38 -1.38 -94.03 5.16
N ILE A 39 -1.88 -92.80 5.07
CA ILE A 39 -2.20 -91.98 6.25
C ILE A 39 -3.71 -91.89 6.41
N THR A 40 -4.21 -92.21 7.60
CA THR A 40 -5.62 -92.00 7.96
C THR A 40 -5.72 -91.17 9.23
N ILE A 41 -6.24 -89.95 9.10
CA ILE A 41 -6.54 -89.05 10.21
C ILE A 41 -7.95 -89.37 10.67
N GLN A 42 -8.05 -89.90 11.89
CA GLN A 42 -9.30 -90.38 12.46
C GLN A 42 -9.33 -90.17 13.99
N THR A 43 -10.52 -90.25 14.58
CA THR A 43 -10.78 -90.21 16.03
C THR A 43 -10.74 -88.83 16.70
N ASN A 44 -9.75 -87.97 16.41
CA ASN A 44 -9.61 -86.66 17.07
C ASN A 44 -9.72 -85.49 16.08
N ASN A 45 -10.35 -84.39 16.54
CA ASN A 45 -10.49 -83.15 15.78
C ASN A 45 -9.27 -82.22 15.99
N ASN A 46 -9.11 -81.24 15.10
CA ASN A 46 -8.09 -80.17 15.17
C ASN A 46 -6.64 -80.68 15.12
N ILE A 47 -6.38 -81.71 14.31
CA ILE A 47 -5.06 -82.30 14.10
C ILE A 47 -4.28 -81.55 13.02
N VAL A 48 -3.01 -81.28 13.27
CA VAL A 48 -2.03 -80.84 12.26
C VAL A 48 -1.20 -82.03 11.79
N PHE A 49 -1.30 -82.36 10.51
CA PHE A 49 -0.42 -83.29 9.83
C PHE A 49 0.51 -82.54 8.87
N ASP A 50 1.79 -82.47 9.24
CA ASP A 50 2.83 -81.77 8.47
C ASP A 50 3.80 -82.79 7.86
N CYS A 51 3.84 -82.90 6.55
CA CYS A 51 4.81 -83.80 5.91
C CYS A 51 6.22 -83.21 5.86
N ALA A 52 6.45 -81.96 6.28
CA ALA A 52 7.75 -81.30 6.28
C ALA A 52 8.49 -81.35 4.92
N GLY A 53 7.75 -81.44 3.81
CA GLY A 53 8.29 -81.59 2.45
C GLY A 53 8.55 -83.02 2.01
N TYR A 54 8.44 -84.01 2.90
CA TYR A 54 8.60 -85.43 2.57
C TYR A 54 7.44 -85.94 1.70
N THR A 55 7.76 -86.99 0.94
CA THR A 55 6.87 -87.59 -0.06
C THR A 55 6.20 -88.84 0.47
N ILE A 56 4.91 -88.98 0.20
CA ILE A 56 4.12 -90.19 0.43
C ILE A 56 3.84 -90.80 -0.94
N THR A 57 4.42 -91.96 -1.24
CA THR A 57 4.34 -92.60 -2.56
C THR A 57 3.75 -94.00 -2.46
N CYS A 58 2.94 -94.38 -3.43
CA CYS A 58 2.66 -95.79 -3.71
C CYS A 58 3.22 -96.22 -5.07
N THR A 59 3.96 -97.34 -5.09
CA THR A 59 4.63 -97.85 -6.31
C THR A 59 3.80 -98.84 -7.11
N ASP A 60 2.84 -99.53 -6.48
CA ASP A 60 2.05 -100.63 -7.08
C ASP A 60 0.55 -100.56 -6.69
N CYS A 61 0.01 -99.36 -6.46
CA CYS A 61 -1.38 -99.16 -6.04
C CYS A 61 -2.39 -99.06 -7.18
N SER A 62 -1.93 -99.11 -8.44
CA SER A 62 -2.77 -98.92 -9.62
C SER A 62 -3.72 -100.11 -9.84
N GLY A 63 -5.02 -99.90 -9.61
CA GLY A 63 -6.06 -100.91 -9.88
C GLY A 63 -6.56 -101.70 -8.65
N ALA A 64 -6.16 -101.30 -7.45
CA ALA A 64 -6.56 -101.92 -6.18
C ALA A 64 -8.01 -101.63 -5.78
N GLY A 65 -8.55 -100.49 -6.20
CA GLY A 65 -9.84 -99.99 -5.76
C GLY A 65 -9.74 -99.26 -4.41
N ASN A 66 -9.99 -97.95 -4.43
CA ASN A 66 -10.24 -97.08 -3.29
C ASN A 66 -9.10 -96.89 -2.25
N ASN A 67 -7.82 -96.96 -2.65
CA ASN A 67 -6.73 -96.61 -1.72
C ASN A 67 -6.45 -95.10 -1.66
N TRP A 68 -5.95 -94.60 -0.53
CA TRP A 68 -5.57 -93.20 -0.37
C TRP A 68 -4.18 -92.94 0.20
N GLY A 69 -3.58 -91.83 -0.23
CA GLY A 69 -2.34 -91.34 0.35
C GLY A 69 -2.58 -90.70 1.71
N ILE A 70 -3.51 -89.74 1.76
CA ILE A 70 -3.95 -89.08 3.00
C ILE A 70 -5.48 -89.07 3.05
N GLY A 71 -6.05 -89.79 4.02
CA GLY A 71 -7.48 -89.87 4.28
C GLY A 71 -7.87 -89.09 5.54
N VAL A 72 -8.97 -88.34 5.48
CA VAL A 72 -9.60 -87.67 6.63
C VAL A 72 -11.00 -88.24 6.80
N ASN A 73 -11.20 -88.96 7.91
CA ASN A 73 -12.42 -89.74 8.16
C ASN A 73 -13.17 -89.20 9.38
N ALA A 74 -14.36 -88.63 9.18
CA ALA A 74 -15.30 -88.24 10.23
C ALA A 74 -14.71 -87.36 11.35
N VAL A 75 -13.74 -86.49 11.01
CA VAL A 75 -13.11 -85.53 11.93
C VAL A 75 -13.10 -84.12 11.33
N THR A 76 -13.02 -83.10 12.18
CA THR A 76 -13.05 -81.69 11.78
C THR A 76 -11.80 -80.92 12.20
N GLY A 77 -11.52 -79.79 11.53
CA GLY A 77 -10.43 -78.89 11.88
C GLY A 77 -9.03 -79.39 11.49
N THR A 78 -8.93 -80.39 10.62
CA THR A 78 -7.65 -81.00 10.23
C THR A 78 -6.83 -80.07 9.34
N ILE A 79 -5.53 -79.89 9.63
CA ILE A 79 -4.59 -79.14 8.80
C ILE A 79 -3.60 -80.11 8.18
N ILE A 80 -3.63 -80.26 6.84
CA ILE A 80 -2.66 -81.04 6.07
C ILE A 80 -1.74 -80.04 5.35
N LYS A 81 -0.44 -80.10 5.60
CA LYS A 81 0.51 -79.16 4.99
C LYS A 81 1.84 -79.79 4.58
N ASN A 82 2.47 -79.17 3.58
CA ASN A 82 3.81 -79.49 3.08
C ASN A 82 3.98 -80.95 2.62
N CYS A 83 2.92 -81.57 2.13
CA CYS A 83 2.96 -82.95 1.64
C CYS A 83 3.17 -83.00 0.12
N ASN A 84 3.89 -84.04 -0.31
CA ASN A 84 3.99 -84.45 -1.70
C ASN A 84 3.41 -85.86 -1.81
N VAL A 85 2.22 -86.03 -2.41
CA VAL A 85 1.54 -87.33 -2.46
C VAL A 85 1.50 -87.87 -3.88
N ALA A 86 1.91 -89.12 -4.10
CA ALA A 86 1.96 -89.71 -5.43
C ALA A 86 1.56 -91.19 -5.50
N GLY A 87 0.97 -91.59 -6.64
CA GLY A 87 0.73 -93.00 -6.97
C GLY A 87 -0.49 -93.69 -6.34
N PHE A 88 -1.35 -92.97 -5.62
CA PHE A 88 -2.60 -93.49 -5.03
C PHE A 88 -3.81 -93.32 -5.95
N ASP A 89 -4.89 -94.10 -5.75
CA ASP A 89 -6.18 -93.91 -6.41
C ASP A 89 -6.85 -92.62 -5.91
N TYR A 90 -6.70 -92.27 -4.63
CA TYR A 90 -7.03 -90.95 -4.09
C TYR A 90 -5.80 -90.34 -3.41
N GLY A 91 -5.25 -89.25 -3.95
CA GLY A 91 -4.10 -88.61 -3.29
C GLY A 91 -4.48 -88.07 -1.92
N VAL A 92 -5.49 -87.20 -1.88
CA VAL A 92 -6.13 -86.72 -0.65
C VAL A 92 -7.62 -87.05 -0.70
N TYR A 93 -8.13 -87.72 0.33
CA TYR A 93 -9.52 -88.15 0.41
C TYR A 93 -10.19 -87.67 1.70
N LEU A 94 -11.22 -86.84 1.57
CA LEU A 94 -12.03 -86.35 2.69
C LEU A 94 -13.39 -87.02 2.58
N PHE A 95 -13.73 -87.83 3.59
CA PHE A 95 -14.96 -88.62 3.59
C PHE A 95 -15.67 -88.56 4.94
N THR A 96 -16.95 -88.98 4.94
CA THR A 96 -17.78 -89.17 6.15
C THR A 96 -17.83 -87.95 7.09
N GLY A 97 -17.77 -86.73 6.53
CA GLY A 97 -17.81 -85.51 7.33
C GLY A 97 -16.44 -84.93 7.70
N GLY A 98 -15.36 -85.32 7.00
CA GLY A 98 -14.05 -84.66 7.01
C GLY A 98 -14.14 -83.17 6.63
N SER A 99 -14.65 -82.33 7.53
CA SER A 99 -15.07 -80.95 7.25
C SER A 99 -14.14 -79.95 7.91
N THR A 100 -14.19 -78.68 7.50
CA THR A 100 -13.37 -77.60 8.09
C THR A 100 -11.86 -77.86 8.02
N SER A 101 -11.42 -78.68 7.06
CA SER A 101 -10.01 -79.02 6.89
C SER A 101 -9.29 -77.94 6.08
N THR A 102 -8.04 -77.65 6.43
CA THR A 102 -7.14 -76.79 5.65
C THR A 102 -6.07 -77.63 4.97
N ILE A 103 -5.93 -77.50 3.65
CA ILE A 103 -5.05 -78.35 2.84
C ILE A 103 -4.07 -77.46 2.09
N ASN A 104 -2.77 -77.69 2.28
CA ASN A 104 -1.67 -76.99 1.61
C ASN A 104 -0.60 -78.01 1.17
N THR A 105 -0.85 -78.70 0.06
CA THR A 105 -0.07 -79.86 -0.37
C THR A 105 -0.05 -79.97 -1.90
N SER A 106 0.96 -80.65 -2.41
CA SER A 106 1.05 -81.04 -3.82
C SER A 106 0.72 -82.52 -3.99
N VAL A 107 -0.10 -82.85 -4.98
CA VAL A 107 -0.54 -84.22 -5.24
C VAL A 107 -0.43 -84.53 -6.72
N THR A 108 0.26 -85.62 -7.03
CA THR A 108 0.36 -86.18 -8.39
C THR A 108 -0.05 -87.63 -8.38
N SER A 109 -1.31 -87.88 -8.70
CA SER A 109 -1.92 -89.20 -8.68
C SER A 109 -1.80 -89.86 -10.07
N THR A 110 -0.85 -90.80 -10.23
CA THR A 110 -0.58 -91.53 -11.47
C THR A 110 -1.31 -92.88 -11.58
N ALA A 111 -2.04 -93.31 -10.55
CA ALA A 111 -2.82 -94.56 -10.57
C ALA A 111 -3.90 -94.53 -11.66
N ALA A 112 -4.34 -95.67 -12.20
CA ALA A 112 -5.25 -95.71 -13.35
C ALA A 112 -6.61 -95.00 -13.12
N ASN A 113 -7.15 -95.05 -11.88
CA ASN A 113 -8.37 -94.36 -11.47
C ASN A 113 -8.08 -93.14 -10.57
N GLY A 114 -6.85 -92.65 -10.67
CA GLY A 114 -6.25 -91.69 -9.75
C GLY A 114 -6.91 -90.32 -9.75
N ASN A 115 -7.62 -90.00 -8.66
CA ASN A 115 -8.08 -88.65 -8.37
C ASN A 115 -7.10 -87.95 -7.42
N ALA A 116 -6.70 -86.73 -7.74
CA ALA A 116 -5.74 -86.02 -6.88
C ALA A 116 -6.38 -85.58 -5.56
N ILE A 117 -7.58 -85.02 -5.60
CA ILE A 117 -8.38 -84.79 -4.38
C ILE A 117 -9.84 -85.20 -4.57
N ARG A 118 -10.37 -85.91 -3.58
CA ARG A 118 -11.78 -86.34 -3.55
C ARG A 118 -12.46 -85.89 -2.25
N LEU A 119 -13.63 -85.26 -2.38
CA LEU A 119 -14.48 -84.82 -1.28
C LEU A 119 -15.83 -85.55 -1.34
N GLU A 120 -16.19 -86.17 -0.22
CA GLU A 120 -17.41 -86.95 -0.07
C GLU A 120 -18.08 -86.61 1.27
N GLY A 121 -19.24 -85.94 1.20
CA GLY A 121 -19.92 -85.42 2.39
C GLY A 121 -19.07 -84.48 3.25
N SER A 122 -18.17 -83.71 2.64
CA SER A 122 -17.14 -82.91 3.33
C SER A 122 -17.31 -81.43 3.03
N THR A 123 -17.54 -80.62 4.07
CA THR A 123 -17.98 -79.22 3.92
C THR A 123 -17.00 -78.22 4.53
N ASN A 124 -17.05 -76.97 4.07
CA ASN A 124 -16.29 -75.85 4.63
C ASN A 124 -14.76 -76.07 4.62
N ASN A 125 -14.24 -76.80 3.64
CA ASN A 125 -12.79 -77.05 3.52
C ASN A 125 -12.09 -75.94 2.75
N ASN A 126 -10.87 -75.62 3.17
CA ASN A 126 -10.02 -74.60 2.55
C ASN A 126 -8.77 -75.25 1.95
N VAL A 127 -8.72 -75.33 0.64
CA VAL A 127 -7.58 -75.81 -0.12
C VAL A 127 -6.79 -74.61 -0.61
N ILE A 128 -5.57 -74.43 -0.09
CA ILE A 128 -4.78 -73.21 -0.25
C ILE A 128 -3.40 -73.57 -0.76
N ASN A 129 -2.85 -72.81 -1.73
CA ASN A 129 -1.48 -72.97 -2.22
C ASN A 129 -1.12 -74.39 -2.69
N SER A 130 -2.11 -75.11 -3.22
CA SER A 130 -1.98 -76.52 -3.54
C SER A 130 -1.88 -76.76 -5.04
N SER A 131 -1.39 -77.93 -5.42
CA SER A 131 -1.34 -78.36 -6.82
C SER A 131 -1.86 -79.79 -6.93
N PHE A 132 -2.84 -80.03 -7.79
CA PHE A 132 -3.49 -81.32 -7.96
C PHE A 132 -3.43 -81.76 -9.41
N SER A 133 -2.88 -82.93 -9.64
CA SER A 133 -2.88 -83.60 -10.94
C SER A 133 -3.24 -85.06 -10.77
N GLY A 134 -4.43 -85.44 -11.24
CA GLY A 134 -4.93 -86.80 -11.27
C GLY A 134 -4.95 -87.34 -12.69
N SER A 135 -4.76 -88.65 -12.82
CA SER A 135 -4.93 -89.34 -14.10
C SER A 135 -6.38 -89.30 -14.58
N ASN A 136 -7.35 -89.43 -13.66
CA ASN A 136 -8.79 -89.38 -13.92
C ASN A 136 -9.36 -87.98 -13.65
N PHE A 137 -9.58 -87.61 -12.38
CA PHE A 137 -10.00 -86.27 -11.98
C PHE A 137 -8.91 -85.56 -11.17
N ASP A 138 -8.69 -84.28 -11.41
CA ASP A 138 -7.81 -83.50 -10.53
C ASP A 138 -8.59 -83.19 -9.25
N ILE A 139 -9.84 -82.72 -9.40
CA ILE A 139 -10.75 -82.38 -8.31
C ILE A 139 -12.05 -83.17 -8.49
N GLN A 140 -12.47 -83.94 -7.49
CA GLN A 140 -13.73 -84.67 -7.51
C GLN A 140 -14.57 -84.42 -6.25
N LEU A 141 -15.73 -83.80 -6.39
CA LEU A 141 -16.75 -83.68 -5.34
C LEU A 141 -17.93 -84.58 -5.70
N ILE A 142 -18.23 -85.57 -4.87
CA ILE A 142 -19.31 -86.52 -5.11
C ILE A 142 -20.41 -86.45 -4.04
N ASP A 143 -21.62 -86.84 -4.42
CA ASP A 143 -22.76 -87.00 -3.51
C ASP A 143 -22.92 -88.46 -3.11
N SER A 144 -22.69 -88.76 -1.83
CA SER A 144 -22.90 -90.06 -1.21
C SER A 144 -24.01 -90.00 -0.15
N GLY A 145 -25.07 -89.23 -0.41
CA GLY A 145 -26.18 -88.98 0.53
C GLY A 145 -25.94 -87.80 1.47
N VAL A 146 -24.76 -87.18 1.40
CA VAL A 146 -24.39 -85.95 2.09
C VAL A 146 -23.61 -85.08 1.12
N SER A 147 -23.97 -83.79 1.02
CA SER A 147 -23.34 -82.86 0.10
C SER A 147 -22.03 -82.27 0.65
N SER A 148 -21.06 -82.06 -0.25
CA SER A 148 -19.80 -81.35 -0.01
C SER A 148 -19.95 -79.90 -0.48
N THR A 149 -20.30 -78.99 0.44
CA THR A 149 -20.56 -77.57 0.14
C THR A 149 -19.56 -76.64 0.83
N ASN A 150 -19.49 -75.39 0.32
CA ASN A 150 -18.66 -74.30 0.85
C ASN A 150 -17.17 -74.61 0.85
N ASN A 151 -16.68 -75.33 -0.16
CA ASN A 151 -15.27 -75.67 -0.26
C ASN A 151 -14.53 -74.62 -1.10
N ILE A 152 -13.49 -74.01 -0.55
CA ILE A 152 -12.72 -72.93 -1.17
C ILE A 152 -11.38 -73.47 -1.67
N PHE A 153 -11.04 -73.13 -2.91
CA PHE A 153 -9.77 -73.45 -3.57
C PHE A 153 -9.04 -72.16 -3.90
N LEU A 154 -8.16 -71.73 -3.01
CA LEU A 154 -7.39 -70.50 -3.10
C LEU A 154 -5.97 -70.77 -3.60
N ASN A 155 -5.56 -70.05 -4.65
CA ASN A 155 -4.24 -70.21 -5.26
C ASN A 155 -3.88 -71.68 -5.54
N THR A 156 -4.85 -72.43 -6.06
CA THR A 156 -4.73 -73.87 -6.27
C THR A 156 -4.75 -74.19 -7.76
N THR A 157 -3.76 -74.98 -8.19
CA THR A 157 -3.54 -75.29 -9.61
C THR A 157 -4.01 -76.70 -9.93
N TYR A 158 -4.87 -76.81 -10.95
CA TYR A 158 -5.40 -78.07 -11.49
C TYR A 158 -6.03 -77.81 -12.88
N SER A 159 -6.24 -78.88 -13.64
CA SER A 159 -6.92 -78.84 -14.94
C SER A 159 -8.43 -78.72 -14.78
N GLN A 160 -9.02 -77.66 -15.33
CA GLN A 160 -10.47 -77.47 -15.31
C GLN A 160 -11.23 -78.55 -16.09
N THR A 161 -10.60 -79.21 -17.06
CA THR A 161 -11.22 -80.32 -17.80
C THR A 161 -11.37 -81.59 -16.95
N LYS A 162 -10.70 -81.64 -15.81
CA LYS A 162 -10.70 -82.75 -14.84
C LYS A 162 -11.32 -82.33 -13.50
N GLU A 163 -12.14 -81.29 -13.50
CA GLU A 163 -12.92 -80.82 -12.36
C GLU A 163 -14.34 -81.40 -12.43
N GLN A 164 -14.71 -82.21 -11.44
CA GLN A 164 -16.05 -82.80 -11.34
C GLN A 164 -16.72 -82.37 -10.04
N VAL A 165 -17.89 -81.75 -10.16
CA VAL A 165 -18.76 -81.37 -9.02
C VAL A 165 -20.14 -82.00 -9.24
N ALA A 166 -20.46 -83.03 -8.46
CA ALA A 166 -21.75 -83.72 -8.51
C ALA A 166 -22.90 -82.85 -8.00
N ALA A 167 -24.15 -83.29 -8.20
CA ALA A 167 -25.35 -82.60 -7.73
C ALA A 167 -25.25 -82.21 -6.24
N SER A 168 -25.80 -81.07 -5.86
CA SER A 168 -25.81 -80.55 -4.48
C SER A 168 -24.44 -80.21 -3.87
N ASN A 169 -23.33 -80.41 -4.58
CA ASN A 169 -21.98 -80.05 -4.12
C ASN A 169 -21.58 -78.65 -4.61
N SER A 170 -20.70 -77.97 -3.88
CA SER A 170 -20.18 -76.65 -4.28
C SER A 170 -18.68 -76.44 -4.02
N LEU A 171 -18.11 -75.63 -4.91
CA LEU A 171 -16.69 -75.27 -5.00
C LEU A 171 -16.59 -73.77 -5.33
N THR A 172 -15.73 -73.04 -4.62
CA THR A 172 -15.38 -71.65 -4.92
C THR A 172 -13.89 -71.55 -5.25
N ARG A 173 -13.54 -71.02 -6.42
CA ARG A 173 -12.15 -70.87 -6.86
C ARG A 173 -11.67 -69.43 -6.71
N GLN A 174 -10.52 -69.24 -6.06
CA GLN A 174 -9.99 -67.92 -5.71
C GLN A 174 -8.48 -67.80 -5.95
N TRP A 175 -7.99 -66.57 -6.04
CA TRP A 175 -6.59 -66.23 -6.30
C TRP A 175 -6.12 -65.06 -5.43
N TYR A 176 -4.80 -64.96 -5.21
CA TYR A 176 -4.20 -63.78 -4.60
C TYR A 176 -3.97 -62.70 -5.64
N LEU A 177 -4.34 -61.46 -5.29
CA LEU A 177 -4.11 -60.28 -6.11
C LEU A 177 -3.33 -59.25 -5.30
N ASP A 178 -2.12 -58.96 -5.76
CA ASP A 178 -1.29 -57.88 -5.22
C ASP A 178 -1.27 -56.71 -6.20
N ILE A 179 -1.45 -55.48 -5.71
CA ILE A 179 -1.46 -54.29 -6.56
C ILE A 179 -0.37 -53.34 -6.08
N TYR A 180 0.55 -53.01 -6.98
CA TYR A 180 1.64 -52.08 -6.77
C TYR A 180 1.42 -50.81 -7.59
N VAL A 181 1.59 -49.64 -6.95
CA VAL A 181 1.47 -48.35 -7.61
C VAL A 181 2.74 -47.53 -7.37
N ASN A 182 3.29 -46.97 -8.45
CA ASN A 182 4.43 -46.06 -8.41
C ASN A 182 4.22 -44.81 -9.26
N ASP A 183 5.05 -43.79 -9.04
CA ASP A 183 5.11 -42.59 -9.88
C ASP A 183 5.96 -42.83 -11.14
N SER A 184 5.97 -41.86 -12.05
CA SER A 184 6.77 -41.88 -13.28
C SER A 184 8.29 -41.96 -13.04
N ASN A 185 8.76 -41.63 -11.84
CA ASN A 185 10.17 -41.73 -11.44
C ASN A 185 10.51 -43.09 -10.82
N GLY A 186 9.52 -43.98 -10.68
CA GLY A 186 9.67 -45.31 -10.11
C GLY A 186 9.46 -45.39 -8.60
N ASN A 187 9.16 -44.28 -7.93
CA ASN A 187 8.96 -44.24 -6.48
C ASN A 187 7.60 -44.85 -6.10
N ALA A 188 7.59 -45.70 -5.08
CA ALA A 188 6.36 -46.27 -4.54
C ALA A 188 5.41 -45.18 -4.04
N LEU A 189 4.14 -45.25 -4.43
CA LEU A 189 3.11 -44.30 -4.02
C LEU A 189 2.30 -44.85 -2.84
N VAL A 190 2.33 -44.15 -1.71
CA VAL A 190 1.53 -44.44 -0.50
C VAL A 190 0.14 -43.81 -0.59
N SER A 191 -0.85 -44.42 0.06
CA SER A 191 -2.22 -43.91 0.15
C SER A 191 -2.84 -43.62 -1.22
N VAL A 192 -2.61 -44.49 -2.19
CA VAL A 192 -3.35 -44.55 -3.46
C VAL A 192 -4.59 -45.40 -3.22
N ASN A 193 -5.78 -44.93 -3.58
CA ASN A 193 -6.99 -45.75 -3.51
C ASN A 193 -7.03 -46.71 -4.70
N VAL A 194 -7.21 -47.99 -4.41
CA VAL A 194 -7.33 -49.06 -5.39
C VAL A 194 -8.65 -49.78 -5.16
N THR A 195 -9.54 -49.71 -6.15
CA THR A 195 -10.87 -50.29 -6.08
C THR A 195 -11.04 -51.35 -7.17
N ALA A 196 -11.54 -52.53 -6.82
CA ALA A 196 -11.84 -53.60 -7.76
C ALA A 196 -13.34 -53.86 -7.87
N MET A 197 -13.85 -53.94 -9.10
CA MET A 197 -15.23 -54.32 -9.40
C MET A 197 -15.28 -55.62 -10.19
N ASN A 198 -16.20 -56.52 -9.82
CA ASN A 198 -16.42 -57.78 -10.54
C ASN A 198 -17.20 -57.57 -11.85
N SER A 199 -17.40 -58.65 -12.61
CA SER A 199 -18.17 -58.65 -13.87
C SER A 199 -19.64 -58.17 -13.73
N SER A 200 -20.18 -58.16 -12.50
CA SER A 200 -21.52 -57.65 -12.17
C SER A 200 -21.50 -56.20 -11.68
N SER A 201 -20.38 -55.48 -11.84
CA SER A 201 -20.17 -54.10 -11.40
C SER A 201 -20.28 -53.89 -9.88
N GLN A 202 -20.12 -54.95 -9.09
CA GLN A 202 -20.09 -54.87 -7.63
C GLN A 202 -18.66 -54.63 -7.16
N VAL A 203 -18.47 -53.66 -6.25
CA VAL A 203 -17.18 -53.42 -5.61
C VAL A 203 -16.85 -54.61 -4.70
N VAL A 204 -15.72 -55.26 -4.97
CA VAL A 204 -15.23 -56.41 -4.19
C VAL A 204 -14.31 -55.96 -3.08
N PHE A 205 -13.44 -54.99 -3.35
CA PHE A 205 -12.62 -54.32 -2.33
C PHE A 205 -12.30 -52.88 -2.75
N SER A 206 -11.97 -52.05 -1.77
CA SER A 206 -11.40 -50.71 -1.95
C SER A 206 -10.39 -50.48 -0.85
N GLU A 207 -9.11 -50.48 -1.21
CA GLU A 207 -8.00 -50.47 -0.26
C GLU A 207 -6.95 -49.44 -0.67
N ASN A 208 -6.21 -48.95 0.32
CA ASN A 208 -5.14 -47.99 0.08
C ASN A 208 -3.77 -48.66 0.03
N THR A 209 -2.89 -48.19 -0.85
CA THR A 209 -1.48 -48.62 -0.85
C THR A 209 -0.76 -48.19 0.43
N THR A 210 0.13 -49.05 0.92
CA THR A 210 1.00 -48.76 2.08
C THR A 210 2.29 -48.05 1.64
N SER A 211 3.20 -47.77 2.57
CA SER A 211 4.45 -47.04 2.29
C SER A 211 5.38 -47.73 1.28
N ASN A 212 5.20 -49.03 1.04
CA ASN A 212 5.95 -49.77 0.03
C ASN A 212 5.29 -49.77 -1.36
N GLY A 213 4.18 -49.04 -1.54
CA GLY A 213 3.45 -48.94 -2.81
C GLY A 213 2.48 -50.09 -3.09
N TYR A 214 2.42 -51.12 -2.23
CA TYR A 214 1.49 -52.24 -2.35
C TYR A 214 0.23 -52.02 -1.51
N THR A 215 -0.91 -52.47 -2.02
CA THR A 215 -2.10 -52.74 -1.20
C THR A 215 -1.84 -53.95 -0.28
N PRO A 216 -2.60 -54.12 0.82
CA PRO A 216 -2.71 -55.43 1.45
C PRO A 216 -3.08 -56.49 0.39
N GLN A 217 -2.53 -57.69 0.51
CA GLN A 217 -2.84 -58.77 -0.43
C GLN A 217 -4.34 -59.06 -0.41
N GLN A 218 -4.97 -59.07 -1.58
CA GLN A 218 -6.40 -59.31 -1.73
C GLN A 218 -6.66 -60.75 -2.17
N ILE A 219 -7.81 -61.29 -1.77
CA ILE A 219 -8.32 -62.58 -2.24
C ILE A 219 -9.50 -62.29 -3.16
N ILE A 220 -9.44 -62.81 -4.38
CA ILE A 220 -10.44 -62.53 -5.41
C ILE A 220 -10.99 -63.84 -6.01
N THR A 221 -12.30 -63.90 -6.25
CA THR A 221 -12.97 -65.10 -6.76
C THR A 221 -12.94 -65.13 -8.30
N GLU A 222 -12.51 -66.24 -8.89
CA GLU A 222 -12.62 -66.45 -10.34
C GLU A 222 -14.03 -66.92 -10.70
N TYR A 223 -14.50 -67.98 -10.03
CA TYR A 223 -15.86 -68.51 -10.19
C TYR A 223 -16.34 -69.27 -8.95
N ASP A 224 -17.66 -69.33 -8.82
CA ASP A 224 -18.36 -70.28 -7.96
C ASP A 224 -18.99 -71.37 -8.82
N GLN A 225 -18.87 -72.62 -8.40
CA GLN A 225 -19.48 -73.76 -9.06
C GLN A 225 -20.40 -74.51 -8.10
N VAL A 226 -21.65 -74.69 -8.53
CA VAL A 226 -22.66 -75.50 -7.84
C VAL A 226 -23.15 -76.55 -8.83
N ALA A 227 -22.92 -77.82 -8.51
CA ALA A 227 -23.12 -78.92 -9.45
C ALA A 227 -22.45 -78.62 -10.82
N SER A 228 -23.22 -78.69 -11.90
CA SER A 228 -22.74 -78.40 -13.27
C SER A 228 -22.72 -76.91 -13.65
N THR A 229 -23.24 -76.02 -12.81
CA THR A 229 -23.37 -74.59 -13.12
C THR A 229 -22.18 -73.81 -12.57
N LYS A 230 -21.48 -73.06 -13.45
CA LYS A 230 -20.33 -72.22 -13.10
C LYS A 230 -20.70 -70.73 -13.28
N SER A 231 -20.63 -69.97 -12.19
CA SER A 231 -20.84 -68.52 -12.14
C SER A 231 -19.49 -67.82 -12.12
N VAL A 232 -19.11 -67.17 -13.23
CA VAL A 232 -17.79 -66.54 -13.41
C VAL A 232 -17.83 -65.05 -13.07
N TRP A 233 -16.88 -64.59 -12.25
CA TRP A 233 -16.80 -63.20 -11.75
C TRP A 233 -15.74 -62.34 -12.45
N THR A 234 -14.83 -62.98 -13.19
CA THR A 234 -13.87 -62.36 -14.10
C THR A 234 -14.58 -61.87 -15.38
N ASN A 235 -14.14 -60.81 -16.08
CA ASN A 235 -13.00 -59.94 -15.80
C ASN A 235 -13.30 -58.89 -14.72
N TYR A 236 -12.28 -58.50 -13.98
CA TYR A 236 -12.34 -57.45 -12.97
C TYR A 236 -11.89 -56.09 -13.52
N THR A 237 -12.58 -55.03 -13.13
CA THR A 237 -12.17 -53.64 -13.41
C THR A 237 -11.46 -53.09 -12.19
N ILE A 238 -10.18 -52.76 -12.33
CA ILE A 238 -9.33 -52.19 -11.27
C ILE A 238 -9.14 -50.71 -11.54
N ASN A 239 -9.65 -49.87 -10.63
CA ASN A 239 -9.51 -48.42 -10.67
C ASN A 239 -8.47 -47.98 -9.65
N VAL A 240 -7.55 -47.10 -10.07
CA VAL A 240 -6.49 -46.57 -9.23
C VAL A 240 -6.56 -45.04 -9.25
N THR A 241 -6.77 -44.44 -8.08
CA THR A 241 -6.98 -42.99 -7.94
C THR A 241 -6.15 -42.39 -6.82
N LYS A 242 -5.59 -41.21 -7.06
CA LYS A 242 -4.86 -40.42 -6.06
C LYS A 242 -4.99 -38.93 -6.39
N PRO A 243 -5.41 -38.08 -5.43
CA PRO A 243 -5.42 -36.63 -5.63
C PRO A 243 -4.05 -36.10 -6.10
N GLY A 244 -4.05 -35.24 -7.11
CA GLY A 244 -2.82 -34.70 -7.73
C GLY A 244 -2.19 -35.61 -8.79
N TYR A 245 -2.81 -36.75 -9.13
CA TYR A 245 -2.35 -37.67 -10.18
C TYR A 245 -3.48 -37.97 -11.18
N ASN A 246 -3.12 -38.36 -12.40
CA ASN A 246 -4.07 -38.91 -13.35
C ASN A 246 -4.53 -40.30 -12.90
N ASN A 247 -5.84 -40.55 -12.95
CA ASN A 247 -6.39 -41.87 -12.63
C ASN A 247 -6.01 -42.90 -13.71
N ASP A 248 -5.79 -44.16 -13.32
CA ASP A 248 -5.59 -45.30 -14.24
C ASP A 248 -6.68 -46.36 -13.97
N THR A 249 -7.08 -47.09 -15.00
CA THR A 249 -8.12 -48.12 -14.93
C THR A 249 -7.78 -49.26 -15.87
N ARG A 250 -7.87 -50.50 -15.38
CA ARG A 250 -7.57 -51.70 -16.17
C ARG A 250 -8.58 -52.81 -15.97
N ASN A 251 -8.95 -53.46 -17.08
CA ASN A 251 -9.74 -54.68 -17.05
C ASN A 251 -8.81 -55.88 -17.05
N VAL A 252 -8.94 -56.76 -16.06
CA VAL A 252 -8.02 -57.88 -15.80
C VAL A 252 -8.80 -59.18 -15.74
N ASN A 253 -8.36 -60.16 -16.53
CA ASN A 253 -8.83 -61.53 -16.44
C ASN A 253 -8.01 -62.25 -15.36
N ILE A 254 -8.66 -62.61 -14.25
CA ILE A 254 -8.01 -63.37 -13.18
C ILE A 254 -8.21 -64.86 -13.43
N SER A 255 -7.09 -65.57 -13.64
CA SER A 255 -7.03 -67.03 -13.80
C SER A 255 -5.86 -67.69 -13.04
N SER A 256 -5.06 -66.87 -12.35
CA SER A 256 -3.96 -67.27 -11.48
C SER A 256 -3.63 -66.12 -10.52
N SER A 257 -2.91 -66.41 -9.43
CA SER A 257 -2.42 -65.36 -8.53
C SER A 257 -1.42 -64.46 -9.25
N MET A 258 -1.55 -63.13 -9.11
CA MET A 258 -0.74 -62.19 -9.87
C MET A 258 -0.49 -60.86 -9.15
N VAL A 259 0.55 -60.16 -9.63
CA VAL A 259 0.88 -58.79 -9.22
C VAL A 259 0.56 -57.82 -10.36
N LEU A 260 -0.32 -56.86 -10.13
CA LEU A 260 -0.59 -55.76 -11.06
C LEU A 260 0.25 -54.54 -10.71
N LYS A 261 0.85 -53.91 -11.73
CA LYS A 261 1.67 -52.70 -11.57
C LYS A 261 1.04 -51.51 -12.30
N PHE A 262 0.78 -50.44 -11.57
CA PHE A 262 0.26 -49.16 -12.07
C PHE A 262 1.32 -48.08 -11.95
N ASN A 263 1.42 -47.23 -12.96
CA ASN A 263 2.30 -46.07 -12.96
C ASN A 263 1.44 -44.81 -13.10
N LEU A 264 1.33 -44.02 -12.02
CA LEU A 264 0.56 -42.79 -12.05
C LEU A 264 1.47 -41.62 -12.41
N THR A 265 0.97 -40.78 -13.31
CA THR A 265 1.61 -39.51 -13.66
C THR A 265 0.96 -38.38 -12.87
N VAL A 266 1.75 -37.38 -12.48
CA VAL A 266 1.22 -36.18 -11.81
C VAL A 266 0.23 -35.51 -12.75
N LEU A 267 -0.91 -35.09 -12.19
CA LEU A 267 -1.92 -34.33 -12.91
C LEU A 267 -1.34 -32.94 -13.19
N ASN A 268 -1.17 -32.59 -14.46
CA ASN A 268 -0.65 -31.27 -14.78
C ASN A 268 -1.72 -30.21 -14.53
N LYS A 269 -1.36 -29.17 -13.78
CA LYS A 269 -2.24 -28.04 -13.48
C LYS A 269 -1.94 -26.90 -14.44
N ALA A 270 -2.94 -26.07 -14.71
CA ALA A 270 -2.71 -24.87 -15.48
C ALA A 270 -1.67 -23.97 -14.78
N PRO A 271 -0.74 -23.35 -15.53
CA PRO A 271 0.27 -22.48 -14.96
C PRO A 271 -0.38 -21.27 -14.27
N SER A 272 0.32 -20.69 -13.32
CA SER A 272 -0.13 -19.55 -12.49
C SER A 272 0.72 -18.30 -12.73
N PHE A 273 0.25 -17.15 -12.25
CA PHE A 273 0.96 -15.88 -12.33
C PHE A 273 0.86 -15.07 -11.04
N THR A 274 1.84 -14.20 -10.82
CA THR A 274 1.84 -13.17 -9.77
C THR A 274 2.42 -11.85 -10.31
N GLY A 275 2.21 -10.75 -9.59
CA GLY A 275 2.88 -9.49 -9.89
C GLY A 275 2.48 -8.83 -11.22
N ASN A 276 1.19 -8.82 -11.56
CA ASN A 276 0.62 -8.18 -12.76
C ASN A 276 0.49 -6.64 -12.58
N TYR A 277 1.59 -5.91 -12.71
CA TYR A 277 1.62 -4.46 -12.46
C TYR A 277 2.59 -3.73 -13.39
N THR A 278 2.57 -2.40 -13.30
CA THR A 278 3.52 -1.52 -13.99
C THR A 278 4.29 -0.66 -13.00
N ASN A 279 5.47 -0.19 -13.39
CA ASN A 279 6.27 0.71 -12.54
C ASN A 279 5.69 2.13 -12.44
N ASN A 280 4.85 2.53 -13.40
CA ASN A 280 4.23 3.83 -13.47
C ASN A 280 2.78 3.69 -13.93
N THR A 281 1.85 3.96 -13.02
CA THR A 281 0.39 3.86 -13.25
C THR A 281 -0.22 5.13 -13.83
N ALA A 282 0.57 6.20 -13.95
CA ALA A 282 0.16 7.51 -14.44
C ALA A 282 1.21 8.11 -15.39
N PRO A 283 1.62 7.39 -16.45
CA PRO A 283 2.68 7.84 -17.32
C PRO A 283 2.24 9.03 -18.16
N LYS A 284 3.18 9.92 -18.44
CA LYS A 284 2.98 11.07 -19.33
C LYS A 284 3.51 10.79 -20.73
N ILE A 285 3.11 11.59 -21.72
CA ILE A 285 3.68 11.50 -23.07
C ILE A 285 5.22 11.65 -23.01
N ASN A 286 5.92 10.83 -23.80
CA ASN A 286 7.37 10.65 -23.86
C ASN A 286 8.03 9.98 -22.64
N GLU A 287 7.27 9.52 -21.63
CA GLU A 287 7.82 8.68 -20.56
C GLU A 287 7.90 7.20 -20.95
N ASN A 288 8.68 6.43 -20.20
CA ASN A 288 8.79 4.98 -20.38
C ASN A 288 8.07 4.26 -19.23
N ILE A 289 7.29 3.23 -19.57
CA ILE A 289 6.72 2.29 -18.61
C ILE A 289 7.33 0.90 -18.76
N SER A 290 7.40 0.19 -17.65
CA SER A 290 7.81 -1.20 -17.57
C SER A 290 6.66 -2.02 -17.02
N MET A 291 6.28 -3.07 -17.75
CA MET A 291 5.20 -4.00 -17.43
C MET A 291 5.78 -5.30 -16.91
N TYR A 292 5.28 -5.79 -15.77
CA TYR A 292 5.81 -6.95 -15.06
C TYR A 292 4.73 -8.01 -14.88
N VAL A 293 5.12 -9.28 -15.08
CA VAL A 293 4.36 -10.47 -14.68
C VAL A 293 5.35 -11.59 -14.36
N ASN A 294 5.16 -12.27 -13.25
CA ASN A 294 5.92 -13.47 -12.90
C ASN A 294 5.05 -14.70 -13.13
N LEU A 295 5.50 -15.63 -13.97
CA LEU A 295 4.82 -16.88 -14.28
C LEU A 295 5.41 -18.03 -13.47
N SER A 296 4.58 -19.01 -13.09
CA SER A 296 5.01 -20.20 -12.37
C SER A 296 4.19 -21.43 -12.73
N ASP A 297 4.84 -22.59 -12.81
CA ASP A 297 4.20 -23.89 -13.04
C ASP A 297 4.82 -24.98 -12.14
N ASP A 298 4.02 -25.96 -11.74
CA ASP A 298 4.46 -27.09 -10.91
C ASP A 298 5.45 -28.01 -11.68
N THR A 299 5.27 -28.11 -13.00
CA THR A 299 6.05 -28.98 -13.89
C THR A 299 7.06 -28.19 -14.74
N GLN A 300 6.59 -27.42 -15.72
CA GLN A 300 7.41 -26.64 -16.65
C GLN A 300 6.53 -25.72 -17.51
N LEU A 301 6.90 -24.44 -17.61
CA LEU A 301 6.31 -23.50 -18.57
C LEU A 301 6.81 -23.78 -19.99
N SER A 302 6.04 -23.42 -21.02
CA SER A 302 6.41 -23.65 -22.42
C SER A 302 6.44 -22.35 -23.24
N PHE A 303 5.41 -21.52 -23.14
CA PHE A 303 5.27 -20.36 -24.01
C PHE A 303 4.48 -19.24 -23.34
N TYR A 304 4.78 -18.00 -23.73
CA TYR A 304 3.97 -16.83 -23.40
C TYR A 304 3.72 -15.95 -24.63
N LEU A 305 2.60 -15.24 -24.59
CA LEU A 305 2.15 -14.25 -25.55
C LEU A 305 1.71 -13.01 -24.78
N PHE A 306 2.47 -11.93 -24.98
CA PHE A 306 2.18 -10.61 -24.46
C PHE A 306 1.38 -9.81 -25.49
N GLU A 307 0.21 -9.32 -25.10
CA GLU A 307 -0.69 -8.54 -25.94
C GLU A 307 -0.90 -7.15 -25.33
N TRP A 308 -0.69 -6.07 -26.09
CA TRP A 308 -1.03 -4.71 -25.68
C TRP A 308 -1.55 -3.86 -26.83
N ASN A 309 -2.35 -2.83 -26.54
CA ASN A 309 -3.15 -2.09 -27.52
C ASN A 309 -2.79 -0.59 -27.65
N GLY A 310 -1.53 -0.18 -27.53
CA GLY A 310 -1.22 1.26 -27.52
C GLY A 310 -1.10 1.95 -28.88
N SER A 311 -1.97 1.65 -29.85
CA SER A 311 -2.04 2.40 -31.12
C SER A 311 -3.47 2.62 -31.66
N GLY A 312 -4.51 2.23 -30.93
CA GLY A 312 -5.89 2.34 -31.40
C GLY A 312 -6.24 1.49 -32.62
N THR A 313 -5.29 0.77 -33.24
CA THR A 313 -5.59 -0.09 -34.40
C THR A 313 -4.75 -1.36 -34.57
N ASN A 314 -3.68 -1.62 -33.81
CA ASN A 314 -2.97 -2.91 -33.89
C ASN A 314 -2.46 -3.38 -32.51
N ASN A 315 -2.94 -4.53 -32.05
CA ASN A 315 -2.32 -5.26 -30.94
C ASN A 315 -0.95 -5.74 -31.42
N THR A 316 0.13 -5.26 -30.81
CA THR A 316 1.44 -5.87 -31.08
C THR A 316 1.65 -7.00 -30.11
N ASN A 317 1.96 -8.16 -30.68
CA ASN A 317 2.08 -9.42 -29.98
C ASN A 317 3.56 -9.75 -29.85
N ILE A 318 4.07 -9.80 -28.63
CA ILE A 318 5.43 -10.27 -28.34
C ILE A 318 5.27 -11.66 -27.75
N ASN A 319 6.03 -12.63 -28.24
CA ASN A 319 6.00 -13.99 -27.72
C ASN A 319 7.40 -14.50 -27.40
N GLY A 320 7.45 -15.55 -26.60
CA GLY A 320 8.69 -16.23 -26.26
C GLY A 320 8.43 -17.64 -25.76
N THR A 321 9.42 -18.51 -25.97
CA THR A 321 9.46 -19.86 -25.40
C THR A 321 10.13 -19.83 -24.03
N ILE A 322 9.64 -20.64 -23.11
CA ILE A 322 10.12 -20.79 -21.74
C ILE A 322 10.48 -22.27 -21.54
N ASP A 323 11.57 -22.56 -20.84
CA ASP A 323 12.01 -23.92 -20.51
C ASP A 323 12.21 -24.13 -18.99
N GLN A 324 11.69 -23.21 -18.17
CA GLN A 324 11.85 -23.16 -16.72
C GLN A 324 10.50 -23.27 -16.02
N LYS A 325 10.51 -23.59 -14.72
CA LYS A 325 9.30 -23.60 -13.88
C LYS A 325 8.77 -22.22 -13.54
N THR A 326 9.65 -21.22 -13.52
CA THR A 326 9.32 -19.82 -13.21
C THR A 326 9.93 -18.89 -14.23
N TYR A 327 9.22 -17.85 -14.63
CA TYR A 327 9.74 -16.88 -15.61
C TYR A 327 9.17 -15.49 -15.38
N ASN A 328 10.06 -14.48 -15.35
CA ASN A 328 9.68 -13.09 -15.15
C ASN A 328 9.64 -12.37 -16.49
N ILE A 329 8.45 -11.92 -16.87
CA ILE A 329 8.24 -11.12 -18.07
C ILE A 329 8.43 -9.65 -17.69
N THR A 330 9.28 -8.95 -18.43
CA THR A 330 9.47 -7.50 -18.34
C THR A 330 9.43 -6.90 -19.73
N LEU A 331 8.46 -6.03 -20.00
CA LEU A 331 8.36 -5.28 -21.24
C LEU A 331 8.49 -3.78 -20.98
N ASN A 332 9.38 -3.12 -21.71
CA ASN A 332 9.56 -1.67 -21.65
C ASN A 332 8.88 -1.02 -22.86
N LEU A 333 8.04 -0.01 -22.60
CA LEU A 333 7.29 0.73 -23.61
C LEU A 333 7.48 2.24 -23.44
N SER A 334 7.84 2.94 -24.51
CA SER A 334 7.83 4.41 -24.57
C SER A 334 6.45 4.92 -24.96
N ILE A 335 5.89 5.84 -24.17
CA ILE A 335 4.54 6.39 -24.37
C ILE A 335 4.59 7.52 -25.40
N ASN A 336 4.00 7.31 -26.57
CA ASN A 336 3.82 8.36 -27.60
C ASN A 336 2.34 8.67 -27.83
N LEU A 337 1.49 8.45 -26.82
CA LEU A 337 0.04 8.64 -26.88
C LEU A 337 -0.34 9.94 -26.15
N ASN A 338 -1.37 10.63 -26.64
CA ASN A 338 -1.87 11.88 -26.05
C ASN A 338 -2.59 11.61 -24.71
N TYR A 339 -2.66 12.64 -23.85
CA TYR A 339 -3.46 12.66 -22.63
C TYR A 339 -4.86 12.01 -22.79
N GLY A 340 -5.22 11.16 -21.82
CA GLY A 340 -6.51 10.47 -21.77
C GLY A 340 -6.57 9.16 -22.57
N SER A 341 -5.52 8.83 -23.33
CA SER A 341 -5.41 7.53 -23.99
C SER A 341 -5.29 6.40 -22.98
N VAL A 342 -5.95 5.26 -23.23
CA VAL A 342 -5.90 4.07 -22.37
C VAL A 342 -5.02 3.00 -23.00
N ILE A 343 -4.03 2.55 -22.25
CA ILE A 343 -3.16 1.41 -22.57
C ILE A 343 -3.69 0.20 -21.79
N ALA A 344 -4.08 -0.84 -22.51
CA ALA A 344 -4.47 -2.12 -21.96
C ALA A 344 -3.49 -3.20 -22.41
N TRP A 345 -3.08 -4.06 -21.49
CA TRP A 345 -2.21 -5.20 -21.79
C TRP A 345 -2.58 -6.44 -20.98
N LYS A 346 -2.18 -7.61 -21.48
CA LYS A 346 -2.30 -8.89 -20.79
C LYS A 346 -1.27 -9.89 -21.29
N VAL A 347 -1.10 -10.98 -20.55
CA VAL A 347 -0.23 -12.10 -20.93
C VAL A 347 -1.02 -13.39 -20.94
N ARG A 348 -0.94 -14.14 -22.04
CA ARG A 348 -1.38 -15.53 -22.14
C ARG A 348 -0.16 -16.44 -22.07
N PHE A 349 -0.27 -17.59 -21.43
CA PHE A 349 0.87 -18.49 -21.25
C PHE A 349 0.40 -19.94 -21.08
N ASN A 350 1.27 -20.89 -21.38
CA ASN A 350 0.99 -22.32 -21.22
C ASN A 350 2.17 -23.09 -20.64
N ASP A 351 1.87 -24.29 -20.19
CA ASP A 351 2.84 -25.27 -19.72
C ASP A 351 3.28 -26.24 -20.84
N SER A 352 4.18 -27.15 -20.49
CA SER A 352 4.67 -28.22 -21.38
C SER A 352 3.59 -29.22 -21.83
N ALA A 353 2.45 -29.31 -21.12
CA ALA A 353 1.29 -30.11 -21.52
C ALA A 353 0.29 -29.31 -22.38
N ASN A 354 0.64 -28.08 -22.75
CA ASN A 354 -0.17 -27.16 -23.54
C ASN A 354 -1.50 -26.76 -22.86
N ILE A 355 -1.52 -26.70 -21.51
CA ILE A 355 -2.63 -26.14 -20.73
C ILE A 355 -2.40 -24.63 -20.59
N TRP A 356 -3.39 -23.84 -20.99
CA TRP A 356 -3.29 -22.38 -21.06
C TRP A 356 -3.89 -21.68 -19.84
N ASN A 357 -3.27 -20.59 -19.43
CA ASN A 357 -3.84 -19.59 -18.52
C ASN A 357 -3.51 -18.16 -19.02
N GLN A 358 -4.15 -17.15 -18.45
CA GLN A 358 -3.92 -15.75 -18.83
C GLN A 358 -4.12 -14.78 -17.66
N THR A 359 -3.45 -13.63 -17.72
CA THR A 359 -3.69 -12.52 -16.80
C THR A 359 -4.99 -11.78 -17.18
N PRO A 360 -5.65 -11.10 -16.23
CA PRO A 360 -6.64 -10.09 -16.57
C PRO A 360 -5.98 -8.94 -17.33
N TYR A 361 -6.80 -8.13 -18.01
CA TYR A 361 -6.34 -6.89 -18.59
C TYR A 361 -5.88 -5.93 -17.49
N HIS A 362 -4.68 -5.39 -17.64
CA HIS A 362 -4.18 -4.28 -16.85
C HIS A 362 -4.33 -2.99 -17.66
N PHE A 363 -4.93 -1.96 -17.06
CA PHE A 363 -5.26 -0.69 -17.71
C PHE A 363 -4.47 0.46 -17.10
N ILE A 364 -3.98 1.35 -17.96
CA ILE A 364 -3.24 2.56 -17.58
C ILE A 364 -3.74 3.71 -18.44
N THR A 365 -4.00 4.85 -17.83
CA THR A 365 -4.40 6.06 -18.55
C THR A 365 -3.24 7.03 -18.61
N VAL A 366 -2.94 7.55 -19.80
CA VAL A 366 -1.90 8.56 -19.98
C VAL A 366 -2.33 9.85 -19.27
N SER A 367 -1.50 10.28 -18.33
CA SER A 367 -1.70 11.47 -17.51
C SER A 367 -1.22 12.73 -18.22
N ASN A 368 -1.84 13.87 -17.89
CA ASN A 368 -1.53 15.16 -18.50
C ASN A 368 -0.12 15.63 -18.10
N THR A 369 0.59 16.23 -19.04
CA THR A 369 1.80 17.02 -18.79
C THR A 369 1.41 18.45 -18.40
N ASN A 370 2.19 19.09 -17.52
CA ASN A 370 1.91 20.48 -17.17
C ASN A 370 2.39 21.39 -18.32
N PRO A 371 1.70 22.51 -18.59
CA PRO A 371 2.13 23.45 -19.61
C PRO A 371 3.39 24.17 -19.12
N VAL A 372 4.26 24.55 -20.04
CA VAL A 372 5.55 25.20 -19.74
C VAL A 372 5.56 26.61 -20.32
N ILE A 373 5.79 27.60 -19.45
CA ILE A 373 6.02 29.00 -19.85
C ILE A 373 7.52 29.16 -20.14
N ASN A 374 7.87 29.23 -21.43
CA ASN A 374 9.26 29.32 -21.89
C ASN A 374 9.80 30.74 -21.83
N GLU A 375 8.96 31.75 -22.13
CA GLU A 375 9.41 33.14 -22.23
C GLU A 375 8.26 34.14 -22.02
N ILE A 376 8.55 35.27 -21.37
CA ILE A 376 7.65 36.41 -21.19
C ILE A 376 8.36 37.69 -21.68
N LEU A 377 7.75 38.41 -22.60
CA LEU A 377 8.31 39.60 -23.24
C LEU A 377 7.30 40.76 -23.27
N CYS A 378 7.81 41.99 -23.15
CA CYS A 378 7.03 43.21 -23.20
C CYS A 378 7.51 44.11 -24.36
N TYR A 379 6.57 44.74 -25.05
CA TYR A 379 6.85 45.62 -26.19
C TYR A 379 6.59 47.08 -25.83
N ASN A 380 7.55 47.95 -26.14
CA ASN A 380 7.36 49.39 -26.20
C ASN A 380 7.41 49.80 -27.68
N LEU A 381 6.24 50.05 -28.27
CA LEU A 381 6.05 50.20 -29.72
C LEU A 381 6.53 48.95 -30.49
N THR A 382 7.55 49.09 -31.34
CA THR A 382 8.14 48.00 -32.15
C THR A 382 9.33 47.32 -31.47
N ASN A 383 9.80 47.82 -30.33
CA ASN A 383 10.99 47.29 -29.66
C ASN A 383 10.62 46.22 -28.62
N GLN A 384 11.00 44.98 -28.90
CA GLN A 384 10.91 43.85 -27.95
C GLN A 384 11.93 44.02 -26.83
N ARG A 385 11.49 43.91 -25.57
CA ARG A 385 12.37 43.94 -24.40
C ARG A 385 11.89 42.98 -23.32
N ASN A 386 12.76 42.72 -22.35
CA ASN A 386 12.32 42.15 -21.07
C ASN A 386 11.40 43.17 -20.38
N CYS A 387 10.37 42.70 -19.67
CA CYS A 387 9.43 43.56 -18.96
C CYS A 387 10.10 44.46 -17.92
N SER A 388 11.27 44.06 -17.40
CA SER A 388 12.09 44.90 -16.52
C SER A 388 12.66 46.17 -17.15
N ALA A 389 12.60 46.30 -18.48
CA ALA A 389 13.09 47.47 -19.20
C ALA A 389 12.00 48.54 -19.44
N ILE A 390 10.78 48.31 -18.94
CA ILE A 390 9.68 49.28 -18.99
C ILE A 390 9.91 50.34 -17.91
N SER A 391 10.04 51.59 -18.32
CA SER A 391 10.18 52.75 -17.42
C SER A 391 8.91 53.59 -17.38
N TYR A 392 8.86 54.53 -16.43
CA TYR A 392 7.82 55.57 -16.37
C TYR A 392 7.66 56.25 -17.75
N HIS A 393 6.41 56.54 -18.14
CA HIS A 393 6.00 57.09 -19.44
C HIS A 393 6.31 56.23 -20.69
N ASN A 394 6.70 54.96 -20.53
CA ASN A 394 6.75 54.04 -21.67
C ASN A 394 5.34 53.59 -22.08
N ASN A 395 5.09 53.42 -23.38
CA ASN A 395 3.83 52.86 -23.88
C ASN A 395 3.96 51.34 -23.98
N LEU A 396 3.32 50.60 -23.07
CA LEU A 396 3.29 49.14 -23.10
C LEU A 396 2.25 48.67 -24.13
N THR A 397 2.71 48.27 -25.32
CA THR A 397 1.83 47.96 -26.44
C THR A 397 1.36 46.51 -26.42
N VAL A 398 2.29 45.56 -26.28
CA VAL A 398 2.00 44.12 -26.35
C VAL A 398 2.77 43.36 -25.26
N ILE A 399 2.12 42.36 -24.66
CA ILE A 399 2.76 41.33 -23.83
C ILE A 399 2.75 40.03 -24.64
N ARG A 400 3.92 39.42 -24.86
CA ARG A 400 4.08 38.16 -25.59
C ARG A 400 4.52 37.06 -24.64
N VAL A 401 3.84 35.92 -24.72
CA VAL A 401 4.13 34.73 -23.92
C VAL A 401 4.35 33.54 -24.85
N ASN A 402 5.45 32.81 -24.65
CA ASN A 402 5.68 31.50 -25.26
C ASN A 402 5.27 30.42 -24.26
N CYS A 403 4.16 29.74 -24.53
CA CYS A 403 3.67 28.66 -23.70
C CYS A 403 3.51 27.41 -24.54
N THR A 404 4.14 26.31 -24.12
CA THR A 404 4.09 25.01 -24.80
C THR A 404 3.51 23.96 -23.90
N ASP A 405 2.80 23.00 -24.48
CA ASP A 405 2.30 21.82 -23.80
C ASP A 405 2.60 20.58 -24.64
N ALA A 406 3.09 19.50 -24.03
CA ALA A 406 3.51 18.31 -24.78
C ALA A 406 2.31 17.50 -25.31
N ASP A 407 1.11 17.67 -24.74
CA ASP A 407 -0.13 16.99 -25.11
C ASP A 407 -0.97 17.78 -26.13
N THR A 408 -0.57 19.01 -26.48
CA THR A 408 -1.15 19.93 -27.49
C THR A 408 -2.48 20.63 -27.14
N GLN A 409 -2.78 20.93 -25.86
CA GLN A 409 -4.07 21.57 -25.48
C GLN A 409 -3.96 22.77 -24.53
N ILE A 410 -3.21 23.82 -24.88
CA ILE A 410 -3.36 25.11 -24.18
C ILE A 410 -4.72 25.69 -24.53
N LEU A 411 -5.61 25.82 -23.55
CA LEU A 411 -6.97 26.32 -23.73
C LEU A 411 -7.04 27.84 -23.62
N ASN A 412 -6.37 28.40 -22.61
CA ASN A 412 -6.39 29.84 -22.37
C ASN A 412 -5.12 30.31 -21.67
N ILE A 413 -4.86 31.62 -21.75
CA ILE A 413 -3.82 32.28 -20.98
C ILE A 413 -4.39 33.51 -20.29
N SER A 414 -4.13 33.62 -18.99
CA SER A 414 -4.49 34.78 -18.17
C SER A 414 -3.29 35.69 -17.96
N TYR A 415 -3.53 36.99 -18.11
CA TYR A 415 -2.59 38.07 -17.90
C TYR A 415 -3.08 38.93 -16.74
N ASN A 416 -2.27 39.05 -15.69
CA ASN A 416 -2.58 39.90 -14.54
C ASN A 416 -1.41 40.84 -14.24
N LEU A 417 -1.56 42.14 -14.51
CA LEU A 417 -0.57 43.17 -14.20
C LEU A 417 -1.08 44.01 -13.02
N THR A 418 -0.30 44.06 -11.95
CA THR A 418 -0.63 44.79 -10.72
C THR A 418 0.50 45.74 -10.34
N ASN A 419 0.15 46.93 -9.85
CA ASN A 419 1.07 47.73 -9.04
C ASN A 419 0.89 47.29 -7.58
N ILE A 420 1.92 46.65 -7.01
CA ILE A 420 1.87 46.11 -5.64
C ILE A 420 1.72 47.24 -4.62
N ASN A 421 2.24 48.44 -4.90
CA ASN A 421 2.24 49.55 -3.96
C ASN A 421 0.84 50.15 -3.74
N ASP A 422 0.01 50.20 -4.78
CA ASP A 422 -1.33 50.81 -4.72
C ASP A 422 -2.47 49.80 -4.86
N THR A 423 -2.16 48.50 -4.94
CA THR A 423 -3.09 47.38 -5.13
C THR A 423 -4.01 47.50 -6.36
N SER A 424 -3.68 48.38 -7.30
CA SER A 424 -4.41 48.59 -8.53
C SER A 424 -4.03 47.51 -9.55
N SER A 425 -5.02 46.73 -10.02
CA SER A 425 -4.85 45.84 -11.18
C SER A 425 -4.97 46.67 -12.45
N LEU A 426 -3.88 46.81 -13.19
CA LEU A 426 -3.82 47.55 -14.46
C LEU A 426 -4.26 46.69 -15.64
N ILE A 427 -4.10 45.36 -15.53
CA ILE A 427 -4.60 44.38 -16.50
C ILE A 427 -5.16 43.19 -15.71
N TYR A 428 -6.38 42.79 -16.03
CA TYR A 428 -6.95 41.49 -15.67
C TYR A 428 -7.71 40.96 -16.88
N SER A 429 -7.05 40.15 -17.70
CA SER A 429 -7.61 39.72 -18.98
C SER A 429 -7.13 38.33 -19.40
N ASN A 430 -7.95 37.67 -20.22
CA ASN A 430 -7.68 36.34 -20.73
C ASN A 430 -7.61 36.40 -22.26
N ALA A 431 -6.62 35.71 -22.83
CA ALA A 431 -6.56 35.44 -24.27
C ALA A 431 -6.97 34.00 -24.54
N THR A 432 -7.87 33.79 -25.50
CA THR A 432 -8.18 32.48 -26.05
C THR A 432 -7.02 31.99 -26.90
N ALA A 433 -6.62 30.73 -26.72
CA ALA A 433 -5.56 30.15 -27.50
C ALA A 433 -6.02 29.87 -28.95
N ASN A 434 -5.28 30.38 -29.93
CA ASN A 434 -5.26 29.83 -31.30
C ASN A 434 -3.99 28.98 -31.43
N ASP A 435 -3.96 28.05 -32.41
CA ASP A 435 -2.96 26.99 -32.70
C ASP A 435 -1.46 27.38 -32.77
N THR A 436 -1.06 28.52 -32.24
CA THR A 436 0.31 29.01 -32.14
C THR A 436 0.79 28.95 -30.69
N VAL A 437 1.99 28.40 -30.48
CA VAL A 437 2.76 28.39 -29.22
C VAL A 437 3.02 29.79 -28.63
N LEU A 438 2.82 30.84 -29.44
CA LEU A 438 3.05 32.24 -29.09
C LEU A 438 1.74 32.99 -28.94
N PHE A 439 1.55 33.62 -27.79
CA PHE A 439 0.35 34.36 -27.43
C PHE A 439 0.68 35.83 -27.21
N ASN A 440 -0.14 36.73 -27.76
CA ASN A 440 0.05 38.18 -27.67
C ASN A 440 -1.18 38.83 -27.05
N TYR A 441 -0.98 39.62 -25.99
CA TYR A 441 -2.01 40.48 -25.41
C TYR A 441 -1.73 41.95 -25.75
N SER A 442 -2.71 42.63 -26.37
CA SER A 442 -2.60 44.04 -26.72
C SER A 442 -3.14 44.92 -25.59
N TYR A 443 -2.32 45.83 -25.08
CA TYR A 443 -2.68 46.76 -24.00
C TYR A 443 -2.68 48.22 -24.49
N ASN A 444 -1.55 48.68 -25.05
CA ASN A 444 -1.35 50.02 -25.62
C ASN A 444 -1.75 51.18 -24.68
N GLN A 445 -1.15 51.20 -23.49
CA GLN A 445 -1.29 52.30 -22.53
C GLN A 445 0.07 52.78 -22.02
N LEU A 446 0.14 54.06 -21.66
CA LEU A 446 1.29 54.65 -20.99
C LEU A 446 1.34 54.23 -19.52
N ILE A 447 2.53 53.85 -19.05
CA ILE A 447 2.77 53.60 -17.63
C ILE A 447 3.02 54.93 -16.91
N ASN A 448 1.97 55.46 -16.30
CA ASN A 448 1.97 56.77 -15.62
C ASN A 448 2.03 56.66 -14.09
N ASP A 449 2.36 55.49 -13.58
CA ASP A 449 2.38 55.14 -12.16
C ASP A 449 3.79 54.59 -11.80
N SER A 450 4.24 54.85 -10.58
CA SER A 450 5.54 54.43 -10.05
C SER A 450 5.38 53.34 -8.98
N GLY A 451 6.41 52.53 -8.75
CA GLY A 451 6.38 51.47 -7.76
C GLY A 451 6.74 50.09 -8.32
N LEU A 452 6.37 49.05 -7.58
CA LEU A 452 6.71 47.67 -7.89
C LEU A 452 5.57 47.01 -8.70
N PHE A 453 5.83 46.79 -9.97
CA PHE A 453 4.90 46.13 -10.89
C PHE A 453 5.13 44.63 -10.87
N ASN A 454 4.04 43.88 -10.89
CA ASN A 454 4.05 42.43 -10.99
C ASN A 454 3.12 41.95 -12.10
N LEU A 455 3.70 41.31 -13.12
CA LEU A 455 2.99 40.63 -14.20
C LEU A 455 2.95 39.14 -13.91
N THR A 456 1.78 38.62 -13.59
CA THR A 456 1.51 37.20 -13.43
C THR A 456 0.87 36.64 -14.70
N ILE A 457 1.49 35.63 -15.28
CA ILE A 457 1.02 34.89 -16.44
C ILE A 457 0.60 33.51 -15.99
N THR A 458 -0.60 33.09 -16.39
CA THR A 458 -1.10 31.75 -16.09
C THR A 458 -1.50 31.06 -17.39
N CYS A 459 -0.86 29.94 -17.72
CA CYS A 459 -1.30 29.07 -18.82
C CYS A 459 -2.21 27.99 -18.29
N HIS A 460 -3.35 27.81 -18.94
CA HIS A 460 -4.30 26.76 -18.63
C HIS A 460 -4.34 25.77 -19.78
N ASP A 461 -4.09 24.50 -19.47
CA ASP A 461 -4.48 23.40 -20.35
C ASP A 461 -5.82 22.83 -19.90
N LYS A 462 -6.22 21.69 -20.47
CA LYS A 462 -7.50 21.02 -20.17
C LYS A 462 -7.64 20.51 -18.73
N ALA A 463 -6.55 20.23 -18.04
CA ALA A 463 -6.51 19.62 -16.71
C ALA A 463 -5.61 20.35 -15.70
N ASN A 464 -4.58 21.06 -16.13
CA ASN A 464 -3.55 21.68 -15.31
C ASN A 464 -3.33 23.16 -15.62
N ILE A 465 -2.64 23.81 -14.68
CA ILE A 465 -2.35 25.24 -14.67
C ILE A 465 -0.88 25.44 -14.33
N THR A 466 -0.19 26.28 -15.11
CA THR A 466 1.17 26.75 -14.77
C THR A 466 1.18 28.26 -14.70
N THR A 467 1.69 28.79 -13.58
CA THR A 467 1.82 30.23 -13.35
C THR A 467 3.28 30.63 -13.28
N ASN A 468 3.64 31.73 -13.93
CA ASN A 468 4.94 32.38 -13.80
C ASN A 468 4.74 33.89 -13.65
N SER A 469 5.56 34.54 -12.84
CA SER A 469 5.45 35.97 -12.57
C SER A 469 6.78 36.68 -12.81
N THR A 470 6.70 37.90 -13.32
CA THR A 470 7.86 38.78 -13.50
C THR A 470 7.57 40.11 -12.82
N THR A 471 8.50 40.53 -11.96
CA THR A 471 8.39 41.78 -11.19
C THR A 471 9.46 42.77 -11.63
N TRP A 472 9.09 44.04 -11.76
CA TRP A 472 10.05 45.12 -12.01
C TRP A 472 9.67 46.38 -11.27
N TYR A 473 10.67 47.19 -10.96
CA TYR A 473 10.52 48.41 -10.18
C TYR A 473 10.64 49.62 -11.09
N ILE A 474 9.65 50.52 -11.01
CA ILE A 474 9.66 51.83 -11.64
C ILE A 474 9.92 52.87 -10.54
N GLU A 475 10.99 53.65 -10.70
CA GLU A 475 11.39 54.64 -9.70
C GLU A 475 10.31 55.70 -9.47
N PHE A 476 10.14 56.11 -8.21
CA PHE A 476 9.31 57.27 -7.85
C PHE A 476 9.99 58.57 -8.28
N GLY A 477 9.19 59.62 -8.46
CA GLY A 477 9.67 60.95 -8.79
C GLY A 477 10.51 61.58 -7.67
N SER A 478 11.16 62.69 -8.00
CA SER A 478 11.97 63.50 -7.09
C SER A 478 11.29 64.85 -6.85
N LEU A 479 11.21 65.24 -5.58
CA LEU A 479 10.70 66.55 -5.19
C LEU A 479 11.80 67.59 -5.33
N LYS A 480 11.54 68.69 -6.02
CA LYS A 480 12.42 69.86 -6.08
C LYS A 480 11.77 71.02 -5.32
N THR A 481 12.49 71.54 -4.33
CA THR A 481 11.96 72.56 -3.41
C THR A 481 12.75 73.86 -3.49
N ASN A 482 12.06 75.00 -3.49
CA ASN A 482 12.67 76.34 -3.44
C ASN A 482 11.87 77.25 -2.51
N LEU A 483 12.46 77.66 -1.40
CA LEU A 483 11.89 78.56 -0.40
C LEU A 483 12.30 79.99 -0.69
N THR A 484 11.34 80.90 -0.63
CA THR A 484 11.54 82.35 -0.79
C THR A 484 10.85 83.10 0.34
N ILE A 485 11.43 84.22 0.78
CA ILE A 485 10.83 85.10 1.78
C ILE A 485 10.41 86.40 1.11
N ILE A 486 9.22 86.89 1.41
CA ILE A 486 8.68 88.16 0.92
C ILE A 486 8.44 89.08 2.13
N PHE A 487 9.09 90.23 2.12
CA PHE A 487 8.95 91.28 3.15
C PHE A 487 8.98 92.66 2.48
N ASN A 488 8.00 93.51 2.79
CA ASN A 488 7.80 94.83 2.13
C ASN A 488 7.84 94.75 0.60
N ASP A 489 7.11 93.80 0.01
CA ASP A 489 7.03 93.56 -1.44
C ASP A 489 8.37 93.21 -2.14
N ILE A 490 9.43 92.92 -1.38
CA ILE A 490 10.70 92.43 -1.91
C ILE A 490 10.81 90.92 -1.64
N GLN A 491 11.10 90.14 -2.69
CA GLN A 491 11.29 88.70 -2.62
C GLN A 491 12.78 88.33 -2.55
N TYR A 492 13.12 87.48 -1.59
CA TYR A 492 14.47 87.01 -1.29
C TYR A 492 14.59 85.51 -1.56
N TYR A 493 15.59 85.12 -2.35
CA TYR A 493 15.77 83.74 -2.82
C TYR A 493 16.91 82.99 -2.11
N ALA A 494 17.97 83.68 -1.69
CA ALA A 494 19.11 83.08 -0.97
C ALA A 494 19.82 84.06 -0.02
N ASP A 495 19.31 85.29 0.09
CA ASP A 495 19.96 86.37 0.84
C ASP A 495 19.43 86.46 2.27
N ASN A 496 20.28 86.96 3.18
CA ASN A 496 19.88 87.21 4.56
C ASN A 496 18.80 88.30 4.60
N VAL A 497 17.67 88.02 5.25
CA VAL A 497 16.53 88.93 5.34
C VAL A 497 16.50 89.61 6.72
N ASN A 498 16.42 90.93 6.75
CA ASN A 498 16.20 91.68 7.98
C ASN A 498 14.71 91.99 8.12
N VAL A 499 14.04 91.32 9.06
CA VAL A 499 12.62 91.56 9.38
C VAL A 499 12.52 92.43 10.62
N ARG A 500 11.47 93.25 10.71
CA ARG A 500 11.24 94.13 11.87
C ARG A 500 10.47 93.35 12.94
N GLN A 501 10.86 93.51 14.21
CA GLN A 501 10.16 92.88 15.33
C GLN A 501 8.67 93.24 15.33
N HIS A 502 7.82 92.24 15.54
CA HIS A 502 6.35 92.25 15.48
C HIS A 502 5.73 92.46 14.09
N ASP A 503 6.54 92.60 13.04
CA ASP A 503 6.03 92.62 11.66
C ASP A 503 5.85 91.20 11.10
N TRP A 504 4.95 91.12 10.14
CA TRP A 504 4.67 89.93 9.35
C TRP A 504 5.57 89.88 8.11
N PHE A 505 6.09 88.70 7.81
CA PHE A 505 6.68 88.38 6.51
C PHE A 505 6.03 87.10 5.97
N LYS A 506 6.14 86.89 4.66
CA LYS A 506 5.56 85.73 3.98
C LYS A 506 6.65 84.78 3.53
N ALA A 507 6.55 83.51 3.89
CA ALA A 507 7.42 82.45 3.41
C ALA A 507 6.69 81.63 2.34
N THR A 508 7.21 81.63 1.11
CA THR A 508 6.63 80.90 -0.02
C THR A 508 7.56 79.77 -0.46
N LEU A 509 7.07 78.53 -0.41
CA LEU A 509 7.77 77.33 -0.86
C LEU A 509 7.19 76.82 -2.18
N ASN A 510 8.02 76.75 -3.22
CA ASN A 510 7.67 76.13 -4.48
C ASN A 510 8.17 74.68 -4.52
N ILE A 511 7.26 73.75 -4.73
CA ILE A 511 7.53 72.31 -4.85
C ILE A 511 7.21 71.89 -6.29
N THR A 512 8.16 71.23 -6.96
CA THR A 512 7.94 70.60 -8.28
C THR A 512 8.22 69.10 -8.18
N CYS A 513 7.33 68.25 -8.67
CA CYS A 513 7.61 66.83 -8.85
C CYS A 513 8.31 66.59 -10.20
N SER A 514 9.35 65.76 -10.25
CA SER A 514 10.13 65.49 -11.47
C SER A 514 10.55 64.02 -11.58
N ASN A 515 10.53 63.46 -12.79
CA ASN A 515 11.04 62.13 -13.16
C ASN A 515 10.22 60.93 -12.63
N GLY A 516 8.96 61.10 -12.29
CA GLY A 516 8.11 60.02 -11.78
C GLY A 516 6.92 60.55 -10.98
N GLU A 517 6.15 59.65 -10.37
CA GLU A 517 5.10 60.03 -9.43
C GLU A 517 5.69 60.35 -8.05
N CYS A 518 5.27 61.46 -7.44
CA CYS A 518 5.68 61.85 -6.09
C CYS A 518 4.60 61.58 -5.03
N GLY A 519 3.38 61.25 -5.45
CA GLY A 519 2.27 60.90 -4.56
C GLY A 519 1.80 62.08 -3.69
N THR A 520 1.26 61.77 -2.52
CA THR A 520 0.83 62.81 -1.56
C THR A 520 2.00 63.28 -0.70
N VAL A 521 2.13 64.60 -0.57
CA VAL A 521 3.29 65.27 0.04
C VAL A 521 2.84 66.15 1.21
N ASN A 522 3.66 66.24 2.26
CA ASN A 522 3.50 67.19 3.37
C ASN A 522 4.69 68.14 3.39
N ALA A 523 4.44 69.38 3.82
CA ALA A 523 5.48 70.40 3.93
C ALA A 523 5.40 71.13 5.26
N SER A 524 6.56 71.41 5.85
CA SER A 524 6.69 72.06 7.15
C SER A 524 7.75 73.15 7.10
N LEU A 525 7.53 74.24 7.82
CA LEU A 525 8.48 75.36 7.94
C LEU A 525 9.14 75.33 9.32
N ASP A 526 10.46 75.30 9.35
CA ASP A 526 11.27 75.18 10.57
C ASP A 526 12.38 76.27 10.60
N PRO A 527 12.48 77.07 11.68
CA PRO A 527 13.59 78.00 11.90
C PRO A 527 14.65 77.43 12.86
N ALA A 528 15.82 77.01 12.37
CA ALA A 528 16.95 76.60 13.22
C ALA A 528 17.68 77.78 13.89
N SER A 529 17.94 77.68 15.21
CA SER A 529 18.74 78.66 15.95
C SER A 529 20.25 78.38 15.85
N LEU A 530 21.05 79.41 15.59
CA LEU A 530 22.52 79.31 15.55
C LEU A 530 23.14 79.47 16.94
N ASN A 531 23.19 78.40 17.73
CA ASN A 531 23.98 78.41 18.97
C ASN A 531 25.46 78.17 18.66
N THR A 532 26.33 79.05 19.17
CA THR A 532 27.76 79.15 18.78
C THR A 532 28.64 78.01 19.32
N GLU A 533 28.13 77.12 20.19
CA GLU A 533 28.92 76.03 20.79
C GLU A 533 28.93 74.71 19.97
N THR A 534 28.03 74.52 19.00
CA THR A 534 27.99 73.29 18.19
C THR A 534 28.95 73.28 17.00
N LYS A 535 29.58 74.42 16.66
CA LYS A 535 30.49 74.54 15.50
C LYS A 535 31.86 73.88 15.68
N GLN A 536 32.32 73.65 16.92
CA GLN A 536 33.62 73.00 17.18
C GLN A 536 33.53 71.49 17.47
N LEU A 537 32.39 70.98 17.93
CA LEU A 537 32.23 69.56 18.24
C LEU A 537 31.98 68.67 17.00
N PHE A 538 31.47 69.26 15.90
CA PHE A 538 31.10 68.52 14.69
C PHE A 538 32.28 68.21 13.74
N LYS A 539 33.36 69.00 13.75
CA LYS A 539 34.52 68.74 12.86
C LYS A 539 35.44 67.61 13.33
N LEU A 540 35.41 67.23 14.60
CA LEU A 540 36.28 66.16 15.14
C LEU A 540 35.61 64.77 15.16
N ASN A 541 34.28 64.69 15.03
CA ASN A 541 33.53 63.44 15.13
C ASN A 541 33.07 62.84 13.78
N LEU A 542 32.92 63.65 12.72
CA LEU A 542 32.50 63.17 11.40
C LEU A 542 33.55 62.25 10.74
N LEU A 543 34.84 62.54 10.91
CA LEU A 543 35.92 61.74 10.33
C LEU A 543 36.07 60.37 11.04
N LYS A 544 35.81 60.32 12.36
CA LYS A 544 35.92 59.08 13.16
C LYS A 544 34.74 58.13 12.92
N ILE A 545 33.53 58.67 12.68
CA ILE A 545 32.32 57.88 12.43
C ILE A 545 32.34 57.25 11.03
N ILE A 546 32.81 57.97 10.01
CA ILE A 546 32.97 57.44 8.63
C ILE A 546 34.06 56.35 8.57
N LEU A 547 35.15 56.50 9.34
CA LEU A 547 36.20 55.49 9.48
C LEU A 547 35.72 54.24 10.24
N PHE A 548 34.86 54.37 11.26
CA PHE A 548 34.34 53.23 12.01
C PHE A 548 33.26 52.45 11.23
N SER A 549 32.37 53.12 10.49
CA SER A 549 31.32 52.44 9.72
C SER A 549 31.86 51.66 8.52
N SER A 550 32.88 52.19 7.85
CA SER A 550 33.55 51.54 6.71
C SER A 550 34.37 50.31 7.12
N ILE A 551 35.03 50.36 8.28
CA ILE A 551 35.78 49.21 8.83
C ILE A 551 34.83 48.11 9.31
N PHE A 552 33.71 48.48 9.95
CA PHE A 552 32.73 47.52 10.46
C PHE A 552 31.94 46.81 9.34
N PHE A 553 31.60 47.53 8.26
CA PHE A 553 30.95 46.96 7.07
C PHE A 553 31.86 45.97 6.32
N MET A 554 33.15 46.30 6.17
CA MET A 554 34.13 45.39 5.56
C MET A 554 34.31 44.11 6.39
N LEU A 555 34.30 44.20 7.72
CA LEU A 555 34.45 43.05 8.61
C LEU A 555 33.19 42.16 8.64
N SER A 556 31.99 42.74 8.56
CA SER A 556 30.73 41.98 8.54
C SER A 556 30.50 41.23 7.23
N VAL A 557 30.84 41.83 6.08
CA VAL A 557 30.78 41.17 4.76
C VAL A 557 31.74 39.98 4.67
N LEU A 558 32.93 40.08 5.27
CA LEU A 558 33.92 39.01 5.36
C LEU A 558 33.47 37.83 6.24
N ILE A 559 32.68 38.09 7.29
CA ILE A 559 32.11 37.05 8.16
C ILE A 559 30.94 36.35 7.44
N PHE A 560 30.07 37.11 6.75
CA PHE A 560 28.92 36.57 6.03
C PHE A 560 29.31 35.71 4.83
N THR A 561 30.31 36.11 4.04
CA THR A 561 30.84 35.30 2.92
C THR A 561 31.47 33.98 3.39
N LYS A 562 32.03 33.94 4.62
CA LYS A 562 32.59 32.73 5.22
C LYS A 562 31.52 31.79 5.81
N LEU A 563 30.37 32.32 6.24
CA LEU A 563 29.23 31.50 6.70
C LEU A 563 28.37 30.96 5.54
N TYR A 564 28.23 31.72 4.44
CA TYR A 564 27.45 31.31 3.26
C TYR A 564 27.96 30.02 2.59
N THR A 565 29.26 29.71 2.75
CA THR A 565 29.89 28.53 2.14
C THR A 565 29.81 27.26 2.99
N ARG A 566 29.19 27.29 4.19
CA ARG A 566 29.21 26.16 5.15
C ARG A 566 27.85 25.65 5.66
N LEU A 567 26.72 26.24 5.27
CA LEU A 567 25.38 25.87 5.76
C LEU A 567 24.45 25.48 4.60
N GLU A 568 23.83 24.29 4.67
CA GLU A 568 22.89 23.79 3.65
C GLU A 568 21.52 24.50 3.68
N ASN A 569 21.17 25.16 4.79
CA ASN A 569 19.84 25.74 4.99
C ASN A 569 19.85 27.27 4.80
N LYS A 570 19.57 27.70 3.56
CA LYS A 570 19.70 29.11 3.10
C LYS A 570 18.65 30.07 3.67
N LEU A 571 17.53 29.57 4.21
CA LEU A 571 16.40 30.38 4.69
C LEU A 571 16.69 31.12 6.00
N LEU A 572 17.49 30.51 6.90
CA LEU A 572 17.90 31.11 8.18
C LEU A 572 18.96 32.22 8.02
N LEU A 573 19.70 32.19 6.90
CA LEU A 573 20.72 33.18 6.60
C LEU A 573 20.13 34.48 6.02
N ILE A 574 19.04 34.36 5.26
CA ILE A 574 18.30 35.49 4.68
C ILE A 574 17.53 36.23 5.78
N SER A 575 16.95 35.53 6.76
CA SER A 575 16.29 36.17 7.90
C SER A 575 17.27 36.89 8.81
N ALA A 576 18.47 36.34 9.05
CA ALA A 576 19.52 37.00 9.81
C ALA A 576 20.07 38.27 9.10
N LEU A 577 20.17 38.24 7.76
CA LEU A 577 20.57 39.41 6.97
C LEU A 577 19.50 40.52 7.01
N ALA A 578 18.22 40.15 6.95
CA ALA A 578 17.10 41.08 7.07
C ALA A 578 17.03 41.74 8.46
N ILE A 579 17.22 40.97 9.54
CA ILE A 579 17.29 41.50 10.91
C ILE A 579 18.52 42.41 11.08
N PHE A 580 19.67 42.05 10.49
CA PHE A 580 20.88 42.87 10.54
C PHE A 580 20.72 44.19 9.77
N LEU A 581 20.12 44.16 8.58
CA LEU A 581 19.79 45.37 7.80
C LEU A 581 18.74 46.23 8.50
N PHE A 582 17.78 45.63 9.21
CA PHE A 582 16.79 46.34 10.00
C PHE A 582 17.40 47.02 11.24
N ILE A 583 18.34 46.37 11.93
CA ILE A 583 19.08 46.98 13.06
C ILE A 583 20.01 48.09 12.54
N PHE A 584 20.65 47.89 11.39
CA PHE A 584 21.54 48.89 10.78
C PHE A 584 20.76 50.11 10.24
N SER A 585 19.57 49.91 9.66
CA SER A 585 18.71 51.03 9.22
C SER A 585 18.23 51.87 10.40
N ASN A 586 17.90 51.23 11.53
CA ASN A 586 17.56 51.89 12.79
C ASN A 586 18.75 52.63 13.43
N PHE A 587 19.98 52.16 13.20
CA PHE A 587 21.21 52.83 13.67
C PHE A 587 21.60 54.03 12.79
N THR A 588 21.27 54.00 11.50
CA THR A 588 21.45 55.15 10.58
C THR A 588 20.36 56.20 10.73
N SER A 589 19.13 55.82 11.09
CA SER A 589 18.03 56.77 11.33
C SER A 589 18.17 57.56 12.63
N THR A 590 19.10 57.18 13.53
CA THR A 590 19.42 57.94 14.75
C THR A 590 20.51 59.00 14.57
N ILE A 591 21.10 59.15 13.37
CA ILE A 591 22.19 60.11 13.11
C ILE A 591 21.89 60.98 11.86
N THR A 592 20.65 61.42 11.71
CA THR A 592 20.31 62.64 10.97
C THR A 592 19.42 63.53 11.82
N GLY A 593 19.82 63.73 13.07
CA GLY A 593 19.38 64.87 13.86
C GLY A 593 20.37 66.01 13.65
N PHE A 594 20.13 66.86 12.64
CA PHE A 594 20.16 68.29 13.00
C PHE A 594 19.22 68.39 14.20
N ALA A 595 19.59 69.07 15.27
CA ALA A 595 18.60 69.43 16.28
C ALA A 595 17.52 70.20 15.51
N ALA A 596 16.43 69.51 15.16
CA ALA A 596 15.25 70.12 14.60
C ALA A 596 14.87 71.15 15.62
N SER A 597 14.87 72.40 15.19
CA SER A 597 14.27 73.44 15.97
C SER A 597 12.77 73.19 15.95
N GLU A 598 12.06 73.65 16.96
CA GLU A 598 10.61 73.45 17.01
C GLU A 598 9.97 74.12 15.80
N LEU A 599 9.02 73.44 15.13
CA LEU A 599 8.22 73.99 14.03
C LEU A 599 7.73 75.41 14.37
N VAL A 600 7.65 76.31 13.36
CA VAL A 600 7.03 77.63 13.60
C VAL A 600 5.65 77.42 14.22
N ASN A 601 5.49 77.90 15.47
CA ASN A 601 4.30 77.65 16.28
C ASN A 601 3.07 78.35 15.68
N THR A 602 1.91 77.73 15.75
CA THR A 602 0.63 78.31 15.29
C THR A 602 -0.08 79.11 16.39
N THR A 603 0.45 79.09 17.62
CA THR A 603 -0.08 79.83 18.76
C THR A 603 0.28 81.31 18.63
N ALA A 604 -0.74 82.18 18.57
CA ALA A 604 -0.56 83.61 18.45
C ALA A 604 0.32 84.17 19.59
N GLY A 605 1.40 84.87 19.22
CA GLY A 605 2.33 85.48 20.16
C GLY A 605 3.50 84.60 20.62
N ALA A 606 3.60 83.35 20.17
CA ALA A 606 4.75 82.50 20.49
C ALA A 606 6.08 83.10 19.97
N THR A 607 7.16 82.95 20.74
CA THR A 607 8.51 83.46 20.45
C THR A 607 9.43 82.33 20.00
N PRO A 608 10.37 82.54 19.04
CA PRO A 608 10.69 83.81 18.39
C PRO A 608 9.84 84.13 17.15
N PHE A 609 9.05 83.16 16.66
CA PHE A 609 8.14 83.33 15.53
C PHE A 609 6.85 82.55 15.77
N TYR A 610 5.75 83.05 15.21
CA TYR A 610 4.52 82.29 15.09
C TYR A 610 3.86 82.53 13.72
N THR A 611 3.06 81.59 13.25
CA THR A 611 2.32 81.68 11.99
C THR A 611 0.81 81.64 12.24
N ASN A 612 0.02 82.28 11.38
CA ASN A 612 -1.45 82.18 11.39
C ASN A 612 -1.98 81.08 10.45
N ASN A 613 -1.09 80.40 9.71
CA ASN A 613 -1.42 79.26 8.85
C ASN A 613 -1.09 77.95 9.58
N SER A 614 -1.68 76.84 9.11
CA SER A 614 -1.28 75.52 9.59
C SER A 614 0.20 75.24 9.26
N ASN A 615 0.94 74.72 10.24
CA ASN A 615 2.31 74.25 10.05
C ASN A 615 2.46 72.94 10.85
N PRO A 616 2.58 71.77 10.20
CA PRO A 616 2.77 71.55 8.75
C PRO A 616 1.53 71.88 7.88
N LEU A 617 1.77 72.15 6.60
CA LEU A 617 0.76 72.12 5.54
C LEU A 617 0.68 70.69 4.98
N THR A 618 -0.55 70.20 4.86
CA THR A 618 -0.90 68.84 4.41
C THR A 618 -2.01 68.94 3.35
N LEU A 619 -2.43 67.79 2.81
CA LEU A 619 -3.56 67.68 1.87
C LEU A 619 -4.84 68.42 2.30
N LEU A 620 -5.08 68.57 3.60
CA LEU A 620 -6.28 69.23 4.14
C LEU A 620 -6.26 70.76 3.91
N ASN A 621 -5.07 71.34 3.85
CA ASN A 621 -4.86 72.79 3.79
C ASN A 621 -4.27 73.25 2.46
N ALA A 622 -3.72 72.34 1.65
CA ALA A 622 -3.23 72.60 0.29
C ALA A 622 -3.47 71.40 -0.63
N THR A 623 -4.49 71.50 -1.49
CA THR A 623 -4.90 70.41 -2.39
C THR A 623 -3.89 70.10 -3.49
N CYS A 624 -3.00 71.03 -3.86
CA CYS A 624 -1.93 70.76 -4.84
C CYS A 624 -0.84 69.80 -4.33
N LEU A 625 -0.92 69.37 -3.06
CA LEU A 625 -0.02 68.37 -2.48
C LEU A 625 -0.54 66.95 -2.57
N THR A 626 -1.76 66.73 -3.06
CA THR A 626 -2.31 65.38 -3.24
C THR A 626 -1.95 64.84 -4.62
N SER A 627 -1.54 63.58 -4.68
CA SER A 627 -1.30 62.84 -5.93
C SER A 627 -0.45 63.61 -6.95
N MET A 628 0.69 64.16 -6.52
CA MET A 628 1.59 64.90 -7.42
C MET A 628 2.23 63.96 -8.44
N HIS A 629 2.02 64.25 -9.72
CA HIS A 629 2.59 63.55 -10.88
C HIS A 629 3.77 64.34 -11.47
N ASP A 630 4.47 63.74 -12.43
CA ASP A 630 5.61 64.40 -13.09
C ASP A 630 5.21 65.76 -13.69
N ASN A 631 6.01 66.79 -13.42
CA ASN A 631 5.81 68.20 -13.78
C ASN A 631 4.75 68.97 -12.98
N ASP A 632 4.08 68.34 -12.01
CA ASP A 632 3.18 69.07 -11.12
C ASP A 632 3.95 70.06 -10.23
N LYS A 633 3.33 71.22 -10.01
CA LYS A 633 3.89 72.33 -9.23
C LYS A 633 2.91 72.78 -8.17
N CYS A 634 3.39 72.96 -6.95
CA CYS A 634 2.60 73.43 -5.83
C CYS A 634 3.35 74.54 -5.09
N ALA A 635 2.70 75.69 -4.93
CA ALA A 635 3.24 76.84 -4.20
C ALA A 635 2.51 76.95 -2.85
N LEU A 636 3.27 76.86 -1.76
CA LEU A 636 2.77 76.88 -0.39
C LEU A 636 3.20 78.16 0.31
N GLU A 637 2.35 78.70 1.18
CA GLU A 637 2.57 80.01 1.78
C GLU A 637 2.29 80.00 3.29
N TRP A 638 3.23 80.54 4.07
CA TRP A 638 3.06 80.82 5.49
C TRP A 638 3.24 82.31 5.74
N TYR A 639 2.29 82.93 6.45
CA TYR A 639 2.48 84.25 7.03
C TYR A 639 3.06 84.08 8.43
N VAL A 640 4.23 84.66 8.68
CA VAL A 640 5.01 84.48 9.91
C VAL A 640 5.24 85.83 10.58
N ASN A 641 4.91 85.94 11.86
CA ASN A 641 5.17 87.12 12.68
C ASN A 641 6.46 86.92 13.50
N SER A 642 7.27 87.98 13.60
CA SER A 642 8.58 87.94 14.27
C SER A 642 8.56 88.56 15.68
N THR A 643 8.22 87.76 16.69
CA THR A 643 8.08 88.20 18.10
C THR A 643 9.34 88.07 18.95
N GLY A 644 10.38 87.41 18.43
CA GLY A 644 11.63 87.14 19.15
C GLY A 644 12.46 88.39 19.47
N ASN A 645 13.49 88.20 20.30
CA ASN A 645 14.38 89.29 20.70
C ASN A 645 15.10 89.93 19.50
N ILE A 646 15.35 91.23 19.59
CA ILE A 646 16.13 91.98 18.60
C ILE A 646 17.54 91.38 18.48
N SER A 647 18.04 91.29 17.26
CA SER A 647 19.28 90.62 16.85
C SER A 647 19.26 89.10 16.90
N ASN A 648 18.11 88.46 17.13
CA ASN A 648 17.96 87.03 16.93
C ASN A 648 18.08 86.69 15.43
N VAL A 649 18.95 85.72 15.11
CA VAL A 649 19.16 85.20 13.75
C VAL A 649 18.70 83.76 13.73
N SER A 650 17.77 83.43 12.85
CA SER A 650 17.27 82.07 12.66
C SER A 650 17.35 81.65 11.20
N VAL A 651 17.76 80.41 10.96
CA VAL A 651 17.86 79.82 9.62
C VAL A 651 16.54 79.16 9.30
N PHE A 652 15.78 79.74 8.38
CA PHE A 652 14.55 79.15 7.87
C PHE A 652 14.87 78.17 6.75
N PHE A 653 14.28 76.99 6.85
CA PHE A 653 14.20 76.01 5.77
C PHE A 653 12.83 75.34 5.84
N ALA A 654 12.38 74.82 4.71
CA ALA A 654 11.19 73.99 4.65
C ALA A 654 11.59 72.54 4.44
N PHE A 655 10.99 71.66 5.24
CA PHE A 655 11.12 70.22 5.09
C PHE A 655 9.87 69.66 4.43
N VAL A 656 10.08 68.89 3.36
CA VAL A 656 9.02 68.28 2.56
C VAL A 656 9.20 66.78 2.58
N ASN A 657 8.13 66.04 2.88
CA ASN A 657 8.13 64.57 2.89
C ASN A 657 6.87 63.97 2.27
N GLY A 658 7.03 62.88 1.53
CA GLY A 658 5.93 62.06 1.03
C GLY A 658 5.25 61.29 2.16
N THR A 659 3.93 61.09 2.06
CA THR A 659 3.15 60.32 3.05
C THR A 659 3.25 58.82 2.84
N ASN A 660 3.29 58.37 1.58
CA ASN A 660 3.21 56.96 1.22
C ASN A 660 4.56 56.38 0.77
N TYR A 661 5.53 57.25 0.46
CA TYR A 661 6.82 56.88 -0.14
C TYR A 661 7.97 57.65 0.52
N THR A 662 9.18 57.06 0.52
CA THR A 662 10.39 57.66 1.11
C THR A 662 10.95 58.78 0.23
N LEU A 663 10.14 59.79 -0.07
CA LEU A 663 10.53 60.99 -0.78
C LEU A 663 10.66 62.10 0.23
N THR A 664 11.87 62.66 0.38
CA THR A 664 12.11 63.80 1.24
C THR A 664 12.98 64.82 0.53
N ASN A 665 12.71 66.10 0.71
CA ASN A 665 13.63 67.15 0.31
C ASN A 665 13.61 68.30 1.32
N ILE A 666 14.73 69.03 1.40
CA ILE A 666 14.88 70.23 2.21
C ILE A 666 15.11 71.39 1.25
N SER A 667 14.43 72.51 1.48
CA SER A 667 14.65 73.72 0.69
C SER A 667 16.05 74.30 0.90
N ASN A 668 16.40 75.31 0.11
CA ASN A 668 17.45 76.25 0.47
C ASN A 668 17.22 76.87 1.86
N ASN A 669 18.32 77.26 2.51
CA ASN A 669 18.35 77.86 3.84
C ASN A 669 18.40 79.40 3.73
N LEU A 670 17.62 80.12 4.54
CA LEU A 670 17.57 81.58 4.56
C LEU A 670 17.77 82.12 5.99
N ASN A 671 18.73 83.02 6.21
CA ASN A 671 18.92 83.62 7.52
C ASN A 671 17.98 84.81 7.71
N ILE A 672 17.12 84.76 8.71
CA ILE A 672 16.22 85.84 9.09
C ILE A 672 16.74 86.49 10.37
N THR A 673 17.00 87.80 10.31
CA THR A 673 17.46 88.60 11.46
C THR A 673 16.35 89.53 11.92
N ILE A 674 15.94 89.42 13.19
CA ILE A 674 14.95 90.34 13.79
C ILE A 674 15.67 91.64 14.14
N LYS A 675 15.22 92.77 13.60
CA LYS A 675 15.73 94.10 13.90
C LYS A 675 14.71 94.92 14.69
N SER A 676 15.22 95.86 15.50
CA SER A 676 14.38 96.82 16.21
C SER A 676 13.60 97.67 15.21
N CYS A 677 12.33 97.94 15.52
CA CYS A 677 11.62 99.02 14.88
C CYS A 677 12.25 100.34 15.36
N ILE A 678 13.11 100.95 14.54
CA ILE A 678 13.63 102.29 14.84
C ILE A 678 12.48 103.25 14.59
N VAL A 679 12.04 103.94 15.65
CA VAL A 679 11.01 104.98 15.58
C VAL A 679 11.53 106.11 14.68
N GLY A 680 11.16 106.06 13.40
CA GLY A 680 11.62 107.02 12.40
C GLY A 680 11.53 106.56 10.94
N ALA A 681 10.45 105.87 10.53
CA ALA A 681 9.89 105.89 9.16
C ALA A 681 8.68 104.95 9.06
N ALA A 682 7.48 105.54 8.91
CA ALA A 682 6.20 104.92 8.55
C ALA A 682 5.76 103.70 9.39
N CYS A 683 5.40 103.96 10.66
CA CYS A 683 4.41 103.15 11.35
C CYS A 683 3.04 103.80 11.09
N SER A 684 2.36 103.41 10.02
CA SER A 684 0.95 103.77 9.85
C SER A 684 0.12 102.87 10.76
N ILE A 685 -0.02 103.30 12.02
CA ILE A 685 -1.26 103.07 12.76
C ILE A 685 -2.35 103.75 11.92
N SER A 686 -3.17 102.95 11.25
CA SER A 686 -4.51 103.35 10.84
C SER A 686 -5.49 102.69 11.79
N CYS A 687 -5.70 103.32 12.95
CA CYS A 687 -6.96 103.19 13.66
C CYS A 687 -8.02 103.87 12.79
N TYR A 688 -8.92 103.10 12.19
CA TYR A 688 -10.25 103.60 11.86
C TYR A 688 -11.15 103.32 13.06
N SER A 689 -11.49 104.37 13.80
CA SER A 689 -12.63 104.38 14.72
C SER A 689 -13.62 105.43 14.25
N GLY A 690 -14.85 105.01 13.99
CA GLY A 690 -15.98 105.91 13.76
C GLY A 690 -17.29 105.15 13.56
N ALA A 691 -18.14 105.22 14.58
CA ALA A 691 -19.57 104.84 14.67
C ALA A 691 -19.88 103.35 14.95
N SER A 692 -20.03 102.93 16.23
CA SER A 692 -21.21 103.05 17.13
C SER A 692 -22.28 101.99 16.80
N TYR A 693 -22.62 101.02 17.65
CA TYR A 693 -22.95 101.09 19.08
C TYR A 693 -22.45 99.84 19.86
N SER A 694 -22.00 100.04 21.10
CA SER A 694 -21.98 98.99 22.14
C SER A 694 -22.33 99.59 23.51
N SER A 695 -23.22 98.91 24.22
CA SER A 695 -23.46 98.93 25.68
C SER A 695 -24.43 97.77 25.92
N ASP A 696 -24.32 96.82 26.85
CA ASP A 696 -23.49 96.60 28.01
C ASP A 696 -23.58 95.09 28.38
N CYS A 697 -22.59 94.62 29.13
CA CYS A 697 -22.61 93.62 30.20
C CYS A 697 -23.78 92.60 30.40
N VAL A 698 -23.35 91.33 30.64
CA VAL A 698 -23.86 90.31 31.61
C VAL A 698 -24.79 89.17 31.14
N CYS A 699 -24.32 87.94 31.46
CA CYS A 699 -24.94 86.63 31.78
C CYS A 699 -26.19 86.08 31.06
N GLY A 700 -26.07 84.82 30.65
CA GLY A 700 -27.02 83.74 31.01
C GLY A 700 -28.15 83.41 30.02
N GLY A 701 -28.12 82.18 29.50
CA GLY A 701 -29.28 81.27 29.40
C GLY A 701 -30.38 81.52 28.36
N GLY A 702 -30.60 80.48 27.52
CA GLY A 702 -31.86 80.21 26.81
C GLY A 702 -32.01 80.95 25.47
N THR A 703 -32.60 80.42 24.40
CA THR A 703 -33.44 79.23 24.17
C THR A 703 -33.76 79.18 22.65
N TYR A 704 -33.87 77.96 22.08
CA TYR A 704 -34.73 77.45 20.97
C TYR A 704 -35.01 78.34 19.73
N THR A 705 -35.16 77.90 18.47
CA THR A 705 -35.17 76.62 17.72
C THR A 705 -35.40 76.99 16.23
N CYS A 706 -35.41 75.94 15.39
CA CYS A 706 -35.95 75.85 14.02
C CYS A 706 -34.91 76.20 12.94
N GLY A 707 -34.56 75.33 12.01
CA GLY A 707 -35.27 74.19 11.43
C GLY A 707 -35.18 74.38 9.91
N GLY A 708 -34.69 73.38 9.18
CA GLY A 708 -34.60 73.46 7.73
C GLY A 708 -33.95 72.23 7.12
N GLY A 709 -34.77 71.29 6.65
CA GLY A 709 -34.33 70.10 5.94
C GLY A 709 -35.47 69.16 5.57
N GLY A 710 -36.38 69.61 4.70
CA GLY A 710 -37.09 68.71 3.77
C GLY A 710 -36.26 68.61 2.48
N GLY A 711 -36.38 67.60 1.61
CA GLY A 711 -37.24 66.44 1.54
C GLY A 711 -37.11 65.81 0.14
N GLY A 712 -37.56 64.55 0.02
CA GLY A 712 -38.04 63.90 -1.22
C GLY A 712 -37.00 63.29 -2.16
N GLY A 713 -37.21 62.11 -2.77
CA GLY A 713 -38.36 61.19 -2.80
C GLY A 713 -38.05 60.11 -3.85
N GLY A 714 -38.33 58.82 -3.59
CA GLY A 714 -39.50 58.06 -4.07
C GLY A 714 -38.99 56.88 -4.91
N SER A 715 -39.65 55.73 -5.14
CA SER A 715 -40.92 55.06 -4.81
C SER A 715 -40.75 53.64 -5.44
N GLY A 716 -41.44 52.55 -5.14
CA GLY A 716 -42.60 52.19 -4.33
C GLY A 716 -42.58 50.66 -4.17
N GLY A 717 -43.18 50.11 -3.11
CA GLY A 717 -44.55 49.57 -3.15
C GLY A 717 -44.46 48.05 -3.32
N ASP A 718 -45.27 47.20 -2.74
CA ASP A 718 -46.38 47.28 -1.80
C ASP A 718 -46.63 45.82 -1.40
N SER A 719 -47.18 45.60 -0.19
CA SER A 719 -48.17 44.56 0.08
C SER A 719 -47.76 43.07 0.00
N THR A 720 -48.23 42.16 0.86
CA THR A 720 -49.01 42.25 2.09
C THR A 720 -49.06 40.84 2.69
N THR A 721 -48.95 40.78 4.02
CA THR A 721 -49.73 39.97 4.96
C THR A 721 -49.76 38.42 4.96
N THR A 722 -49.39 37.90 6.15
CA THR A 722 -50.10 36.89 7.00
C THR A 722 -50.23 35.44 6.53
N THR A 723 -50.27 34.40 7.38
CA THR A 723 -50.26 34.21 8.85
C THR A 723 -50.05 32.70 9.10
N THR A 724 -49.39 32.34 10.22
CA THR A 724 -49.70 31.22 11.17
C THR A 724 -49.82 29.78 10.62
N THR A 725 -49.51 28.68 11.32
CA THR A 725 -49.44 28.35 12.76
C THR A 725 -49.00 26.88 12.89
N THR A 726 -48.28 26.54 13.98
CA THR A 726 -48.44 25.39 14.93
C THR A 726 -48.98 24.03 14.42
N GLU A 727 -48.72 22.85 14.98
CA GLU A 727 -47.91 22.27 16.07
C GLU A 727 -48.15 20.74 15.94
N THR A 728 -47.16 19.95 16.35
CA THR A 728 -47.19 18.59 16.95
C THR A 728 -48.44 17.68 16.88
N LYS A 729 -48.25 16.38 16.59
CA LYS A 729 -48.20 15.27 17.59
C LYS A 729 -48.18 13.85 16.96
N GLU A 730 -47.45 12.95 17.63
CA GLU A 730 -47.67 11.51 17.98
C GLU A 730 -48.37 10.57 16.94
N THR A 731 -47.94 9.33 16.70
CA THR A 731 -48.03 8.16 17.61
C THR A 731 -47.34 6.89 17.05
N THR A 732 -46.69 6.14 17.97
CA THR A 732 -46.53 4.67 18.19
C THR A 732 -46.94 3.59 17.16
N ASN A 733 -46.11 2.52 17.03
CA ASN A 733 -46.40 1.09 17.32
C ASN A 733 -45.26 0.17 16.81
N GLU A 734 -44.61 -0.61 17.69
CA GLU A 734 -44.78 -2.07 17.98
C GLU A 734 -43.71 -2.94 17.29
N LYS A 735 -42.92 -3.65 18.11
CA LYS A 735 -41.91 -4.65 17.74
C LYS A 735 -42.52 -6.05 17.90
N THR A 736 -42.28 -6.93 16.93
CA THR A 736 -42.48 -8.38 17.05
C THR A 736 -41.14 -9.05 16.76
N GLU A 737 -40.62 -9.81 17.72
CA GLU A 737 -39.48 -10.71 17.60
C GLU A 737 -39.98 -12.11 17.24
N GLU A 738 -39.43 -12.73 16.20
CA GLU A 738 -39.55 -14.17 15.93
C GLU A 738 -38.15 -14.79 15.84
N GLU A 739 -37.94 -15.79 16.68
CA GLU A 739 -36.72 -16.60 16.82
C GLU A 739 -36.81 -17.80 15.86
N ILE A 740 -35.82 -17.96 14.97
CA ILE A 740 -35.72 -19.12 14.07
C ILE A 740 -34.41 -19.84 14.38
N THR A 741 -34.53 -21.07 14.88
CA THR A 741 -33.44 -22.02 15.13
C THR A 741 -32.87 -22.56 13.82
N GLU A 742 -31.56 -22.45 13.63
CA GLU A 742 -30.85 -22.91 12.43
C GLU A 742 -30.44 -24.38 12.56
N THR A 743 -30.80 -25.18 11.55
CA THR A 743 -30.31 -26.54 11.28
C THR A 743 -29.21 -26.47 10.22
N GLU A 744 -28.05 -27.09 10.48
CA GLU A 744 -26.89 -27.01 9.58
C GLU A 744 -27.11 -27.59 8.17
N PRO A 745 -26.67 -26.89 7.10
CA PRO A 745 -26.50 -27.45 5.77
C PRO A 745 -25.03 -27.71 5.40
N THR A 746 -24.83 -28.89 4.82
CA THR A 746 -23.62 -29.62 4.41
C THR A 746 -22.62 -28.96 3.44
N GLU A 747 -22.71 -27.67 3.11
CA GLU A 747 -21.81 -26.99 2.16
C GLU A 747 -20.66 -26.20 2.81
N THR A 748 -20.61 -26.13 4.14
CA THR A 748 -19.60 -25.39 4.91
C THR A 748 -18.22 -26.06 4.97
N ILE A 749 -18.10 -27.33 4.58
CA ILE A 749 -16.89 -28.15 4.77
C ILE A 749 -15.78 -27.84 3.75
N ASP A 750 -16.13 -27.49 2.51
CA ASP A 750 -15.14 -27.31 1.42
C ASP A 750 -14.35 -25.99 1.52
N VAL A 751 -14.93 -24.95 2.14
CA VAL A 751 -14.23 -23.66 2.38
C VAL A 751 -13.21 -23.79 3.52
N ILE A 752 -13.49 -24.66 4.49
CA ILE A 752 -12.61 -24.93 5.66
C ILE A 752 -11.33 -25.65 5.21
N GLU A 753 -11.38 -26.53 4.20
CA GLU A 753 -10.19 -27.20 3.66
C GLU A 753 -9.23 -26.25 2.90
N GLY A 754 -9.75 -25.16 2.33
CA GLY A 754 -8.93 -24.17 1.62
C GLY A 754 -8.15 -23.23 2.54
N ILE A 755 -8.70 -22.88 3.71
CA ILE A 755 -8.09 -21.96 4.68
C ILE A 755 -7.11 -22.69 5.62
N THR A 756 -7.26 -24.01 5.82
CA THR A 756 -6.45 -24.81 6.76
C THR A 756 -5.16 -25.39 6.20
N GLN A 757 -4.75 -25.05 4.97
CA GLN A 757 -3.41 -25.39 4.49
C GLN A 757 -2.34 -24.51 5.18
N GLY A 758 -1.88 -24.98 6.34
CA GLY A 758 -0.79 -24.36 7.11
C GLY A 758 -1.13 -24.02 8.57
N ILE A 759 -2.39 -24.20 8.99
CA ILE A 759 -2.84 -23.93 10.36
C ILE A 759 -3.11 -25.28 11.06
N SER A 760 -2.62 -25.44 12.29
CA SER A 760 -2.89 -26.65 13.09
C SER A 760 -4.39 -26.82 13.28
N LYS A 761 -4.97 -27.92 12.78
CA LYS A 761 -6.40 -28.28 12.98
C LYS A 761 -6.80 -28.24 14.46
N ASP A 762 -5.84 -28.45 15.36
CA ASP A 762 -6.05 -28.43 16.81
C ASP A 762 -6.31 -27.01 17.36
N ASN A 763 -5.67 -25.96 16.80
CA ASN A 763 -5.87 -24.59 17.24
C ASN A 763 -7.22 -24.04 16.79
N TYR A 764 -7.66 -24.42 15.58
CA TYR A 764 -8.97 -24.07 15.06
C TYR A 764 -10.09 -24.63 15.95
N GLN A 765 -10.08 -25.95 16.23
CA GLN A 765 -11.14 -26.56 17.03
C GLN A 765 -11.17 -25.99 18.46
N LYS A 766 -10.00 -25.81 19.10
CA LYS A 766 -9.92 -25.18 20.43
C LYS A 766 -10.43 -23.74 20.43
N THR A 767 -10.20 -22.98 19.36
CA THR A 767 -10.71 -21.61 19.22
C THR A 767 -12.23 -21.62 19.11
N MET A 768 -12.79 -22.50 18.28
CA MET A 768 -14.25 -22.64 18.12
C MET A 768 -14.94 -23.04 19.44
N ASP A 769 -14.34 -23.92 20.23
CA ASP A 769 -14.90 -24.33 21.52
C ASP A 769 -14.89 -23.20 22.57
N ASN A 770 -14.03 -22.18 22.39
CA ASN A 770 -13.82 -21.08 23.34
C ASN A 770 -14.23 -19.70 22.83
N LEU A 771 -14.62 -19.54 21.57
CA LEU A 771 -15.03 -18.27 20.98
C LEU A 771 -16.51 -18.30 20.61
N LYS A 772 -17.31 -17.42 21.23
CA LYS A 772 -18.70 -17.22 20.83
C LYS A 772 -18.75 -16.14 19.75
N ILE A 773 -19.33 -16.48 18.60
CA ILE A 773 -19.59 -15.53 17.51
C ILE A 773 -21.11 -15.41 17.39
N ASN A 774 -21.65 -14.25 17.76
CA ASN A 774 -23.07 -13.96 17.63
C ASN A 774 -23.27 -13.03 16.43
N ARG A 775 -24.14 -13.44 15.50
CA ARG A 775 -24.54 -12.63 14.35
C ARG A 775 -26.04 -12.36 14.37
N THR A 776 -26.42 -11.11 14.21
CA THR A 776 -27.81 -10.66 14.08
C THR A 776 -27.91 -9.77 12.85
N ILE A 777 -28.87 -10.05 11.97
CA ILE A 777 -29.04 -9.32 10.71
C ILE A 777 -30.40 -8.64 10.73
N THR A 778 -30.42 -7.32 10.55
CA THR A 778 -31.65 -6.52 10.53
C THR A 778 -31.77 -5.80 9.20
N VAL A 779 -32.86 -6.07 8.47
CA VAL A 779 -33.20 -5.36 7.24
C VAL A 779 -34.18 -4.25 7.59
N ASN A 780 -33.80 -2.99 7.32
CA ASN A 780 -34.68 -1.85 7.47
C ASN A 780 -35.41 -1.58 6.15
N GLU A 781 -36.73 -1.82 6.14
CA GLU A 781 -37.57 -1.69 4.95
C GLU A 781 -37.86 -0.25 4.54
N THR A 782 -37.68 0.73 5.44
CA THR A 782 -37.95 2.15 5.18
C THR A 782 -36.77 2.85 4.50
N ASP A 783 -35.55 2.49 4.89
CA ASP A 783 -34.32 3.12 4.41
C ASP A 783 -33.54 2.25 3.40
N ASN A 784 -34.06 1.07 3.04
CA ASN A 784 -33.39 0.08 2.19
C ASN A 784 -31.96 -0.24 2.66
N THR A 785 -31.72 -0.32 3.96
CA THR A 785 -30.39 -0.65 4.53
C THR A 785 -30.41 -1.98 5.27
N THR A 786 -29.29 -2.68 5.27
CA THR A 786 -29.11 -3.94 6.02
C THR A 786 -28.00 -3.74 7.05
N SER A 787 -28.31 -3.99 8.32
CA SER A 787 -27.33 -3.93 9.41
C SER A 787 -26.95 -5.35 9.83
N ILE A 788 -25.65 -5.64 9.81
CA ILE A 788 -25.09 -6.91 10.27
C ILE A 788 -24.38 -6.61 11.59
N GLU A 789 -24.98 -7.08 12.68
CA GLU A 789 -24.37 -7.02 14.00
C GLU A 789 -23.55 -8.30 14.21
N LEU A 790 -22.24 -8.15 14.41
CA LEU A 790 -21.28 -9.24 14.57
C LEU A 790 -20.49 -9.01 15.86
N ILE A 791 -20.83 -9.78 16.90
CA ILE A 791 -20.21 -9.66 18.22
C ILE A 791 -19.46 -10.94 18.52
N ILE A 792 -18.16 -10.81 18.78
CA ILE A 792 -17.33 -11.92 19.26
C ILE A 792 -17.12 -11.79 20.76
N THR A 793 -17.13 -12.92 21.47
CA THR A 793 -16.88 -12.97 22.91
C THR A 793 -16.12 -14.26 23.24
N PRO A 794 -14.84 -14.17 23.60
CA PRO A 794 -14.08 -15.35 23.99
C PRO A 794 -14.36 -15.70 25.46
N ASN A 795 -14.45 -17.00 25.76
CA ASN A 795 -14.63 -17.52 27.12
C ASN A 795 -13.33 -17.45 27.94
N GLU A 796 -12.17 -17.52 27.27
CA GLU A 796 -10.82 -17.40 27.87
C GLU A 796 -9.98 -16.38 27.09
N THR A 797 -8.90 -15.84 27.69
CA THR A 797 -8.01 -14.90 27.00
C THR A 797 -7.36 -15.56 25.78
N MET A 798 -7.41 -14.90 24.62
CA MET A 798 -6.86 -15.40 23.35
C MET A 798 -5.71 -14.51 22.87
N TYR A 799 -4.63 -15.12 22.39
CA TYR A 799 -3.48 -14.43 21.80
C TYR A 799 -3.42 -14.66 20.30
N ASN A 800 -3.07 -13.60 19.55
CA ASN A 800 -3.05 -13.56 18.09
C ASN A 800 -4.36 -14.05 17.44
N LEU A 801 -5.50 -13.62 17.97
CA LEU A 801 -6.81 -13.99 17.44
C LEU A 801 -7.05 -13.32 16.08
N SER A 802 -7.31 -14.13 15.06
CA SER A 802 -7.70 -13.69 13.72
C SER A 802 -9.15 -14.10 13.43
N ILE A 803 -9.98 -13.14 13.06
CA ILE A 803 -11.39 -13.34 12.69
C ILE A 803 -11.55 -13.08 11.21
N TYR A 804 -11.99 -14.08 10.46
CA TYR A 804 -12.27 -13.99 9.04
C TYR A 804 -13.78 -13.87 8.82
N GLU A 805 -14.21 -13.02 7.90
CA GLU A 805 -15.60 -12.95 7.41
C GLU A 805 -15.60 -13.01 5.89
N GLN A 806 -16.37 -13.93 5.33
CA GLN A 806 -16.56 -14.06 3.90
C GLN A 806 -17.67 -13.11 3.45
N ILE A 807 -17.33 -12.11 2.62
CA ILE A 807 -18.29 -11.17 2.06
C ILE A 807 -18.76 -11.69 0.68
N PRO A 808 -20.02 -12.12 0.54
CA PRO A 808 -20.52 -12.72 -0.69
C PRO A 808 -20.49 -11.75 -1.88
N LYS A 809 -20.46 -12.30 -3.09
CA LYS A 809 -20.46 -11.52 -4.35
C LYS A 809 -21.64 -10.55 -4.48
N CYS A 810 -22.80 -10.86 -3.91
CA CYS A 810 -23.96 -9.97 -3.89
C CYS A 810 -23.72 -8.68 -3.09
N ILE A 811 -22.81 -8.69 -2.10
CA ILE A 811 -22.32 -7.51 -1.38
C ILE A 811 -21.11 -6.91 -2.13
N ALA A 812 -20.20 -7.76 -2.62
CA ALA A 812 -18.97 -7.35 -3.30
C ALA A 812 -19.17 -6.66 -4.66
N LEU A 813 -20.25 -6.98 -5.38
CA LEU A 813 -20.59 -6.34 -6.66
C LEU A 813 -20.90 -4.85 -6.50
N LEU A 814 -21.27 -4.40 -5.28
CA LEU A 814 -21.41 -2.98 -4.95
C LEU A 814 -20.03 -2.28 -4.84
N ILE A 815 -18.97 -3.03 -4.54
CA ILE A 815 -17.60 -2.53 -4.34
C ILE A 815 -16.85 -2.38 -5.67
N LYS A 816 -17.23 -3.13 -6.72
CA LYS A 816 -16.48 -3.24 -8.00
C LYS A 816 -16.78 -2.15 -9.04
N GLU A 817 -17.76 -1.27 -8.85
CA GLU A 817 -18.12 -0.22 -9.85
C GLU A 817 -17.44 1.15 -9.64
N GLY A 818 -16.52 1.29 -8.69
CA GLY A 818 -15.72 2.53 -8.58
C GLY A 818 -16.52 3.77 -8.16
N VAL A 819 -17.71 3.59 -7.59
CA VAL A 819 -18.51 4.65 -6.98
C VAL A 819 -18.71 4.30 -5.50
N LEU A 820 -17.89 4.94 -4.67
CA LEU A 820 -17.98 5.14 -3.21
C LEU A 820 -17.59 3.98 -2.26
N PRO A 821 -16.50 4.14 -1.49
CA PRO A 821 -16.24 3.46 -0.22
C PRO A 821 -17.30 3.72 0.88
N ASP A 822 -18.35 4.49 0.59
CA ASP A 822 -19.33 4.98 1.58
C ASP A 822 -20.52 4.04 1.77
N ASP A 823 -20.64 2.93 1.04
CA ASP A 823 -21.82 2.06 1.06
C ASP A 823 -21.77 0.93 2.09
N ILE A 824 -20.58 0.67 2.65
CA ILE A 824 -20.40 -0.25 3.79
C ILE A 824 -19.67 0.47 4.91
N GLU A 825 -20.37 0.68 6.02
CA GLU A 825 -19.82 1.34 7.20
C GLU A 825 -19.43 0.27 8.23
N PHE A 826 -18.13 -0.02 8.34
CA PHE A 826 -17.60 -0.91 9.37
C PHE A 826 -17.43 -0.16 10.69
N LYS A 827 -17.93 -0.73 11.79
CA LYS A 827 -17.73 -0.17 13.12
C LYS A 827 -16.28 -0.29 13.60
N ASN A 828 -15.59 -1.35 13.17
CA ASN A 828 -14.16 -1.53 13.39
C ASN A 828 -13.39 -1.39 12.06
N PRO A 829 -12.64 -0.29 11.84
CA PRO A 829 -11.95 -0.03 10.58
C PRO A 829 -10.64 -0.83 10.41
N ASN A 830 -10.16 -1.54 11.44
CA ASN A 830 -8.86 -2.22 11.43
C ASN A 830 -8.97 -3.65 10.86
N PHE A 831 -9.37 -3.79 9.60
CA PHE A 831 -9.41 -5.07 8.88
C PHE A 831 -8.47 -5.08 7.68
N LYS A 832 -8.14 -6.28 7.21
CA LYS A 832 -7.36 -6.53 5.99
C LYS A 832 -8.18 -7.37 5.02
N VAL A 833 -8.22 -6.97 3.75
CA VAL A 833 -8.80 -7.76 2.65
C VAL A 833 -7.77 -8.79 2.19
N ILE A 834 -8.14 -10.08 2.17
CA ILE A 834 -7.25 -11.20 1.88
C ILE A 834 -7.33 -11.64 0.40
N THR A 835 -8.51 -11.61 -0.21
CA THR A 835 -8.75 -12.08 -1.60
C THR A 835 -9.68 -11.13 -2.38
N GLU A 836 -9.60 -11.17 -3.72
CA GLU A 836 -10.45 -10.35 -4.62
C GLU A 836 -11.84 -10.98 -4.88
N ASP A 837 -12.62 -11.15 -3.80
CA ASP A 837 -14.09 -11.31 -3.71
C ASP A 837 -14.36 -11.56 -2.20
N PRO A 838 -14.59 -10.51 -1.39
CA PRO A 838 -13.67 -10.23 -0.30
C PRO A 838 -13.84 -11.17 0.89
N LEU A 839 -12.77 -11.91 1.18
CA LEU A 839 -12.52 -12.44 2.51
C LEU A 839 -11.82 -11.35 3.32
N ILE A 840 -12.48 -10.83 4.35
CA ILE A 840 -11.90 -9.83 5.25
C ILE A 840 -11.42 -10.49 6.54
N MET A 841 -10.37 -9.94 7.14
CA MET A 841 -9.79 -10.47 8.36
C MET A 841 -9.47 -9.34 9.35
N TRP A 842 -9.96 -9.46 10.57
CA TRP A 842 -9.49 -8.69 11.72
C TRP A 842 -8.45 -9.49 12.51
N HIS A 843 -7.46 -8.80 13.06
CA HIS A 843 -6.40 -9.42 13.85
C HIS A 843 -6.23 -8.69 15.19
N PHE A 844 -6.09 -9.45 16.27
CA PHE A 844 -5.95 -8.97 17.64
C PHE A 844 -4.76 -9.68 18.30
N GLU A 845 -3.78 -8.91 18.79
CA GLU A 845 -2.62 -9.49 19.50
C GLU A 845 -3.04 -10.18 20.81
N GLU A 846 -4.04 -9.64 21.50
CA GLU A 846 -4.61 -10.18 22.75
C GLU A 846 -6.07 -9.74 22.90
N VAL A 847 -6.95 -10.66 23.26
CA VAL A 847 -8.35 -10.38 23.64
C VAL A 847 -8.65 -11.01 24.99
N SER A 848 -9.13 -10.22 25.94
CA SER A 848 -9.36 -10.69 27.31
C SER A 848 -10.60 -11.59 27.41
N ALA A 849 -10.59 -12.52 28.37
CA ALA A 849 -11.77 -13.36 28.65
C ALA A 849 -13.03 -12.49 28.92
N ASN A 850 -14.14 -12.85 28.27
CA ASN A 850 -15.44 -12.15 28.31
C ASN A 850 -15.46 -10.74 27.71
N GLU A 851 -14.40 -10.31 27.05
CA GLU A 851 -14.38 -9.04 26.32
C GLU A 851 -15.30 -9.14 25.09
N LYS A 852 -16.23 -8.18 24.94
CA LYS A 852 -17.12 -8.11 23.78
C LYS A 852 -16.50 -7.20 22.72
N ILE A 853 -16.05 -7.78 21.61
CA ILE A 853 -15.56 -7.01 20.47
C ILE A 853 -16.68 -6.94 19.43
N ASP A 854 -16.96 -5.71 19.01
CA ASP A 854 -18.00 -5.40 18.05
C ASP A 854 -17.39 -5.18 16.66
N LEU A 855 -17.67 -6.11 15.76
CA LEU A 855 -17.23 -6.13 14.36
C LEU A 855 -18.39 -5.83 13.39
N SER A 856 -19.46 -5.22 13.90
CA SER A 856 -20.67 -4.93 13.13
C SER A 856 -20.42 -4.00 11.95
N TYR A 857 -21.20 -4.14 10.90
CA TYR A 857 -21.14 -3.29 9.73
C TYR A 857 -22.52 -3.08 9.09
N LYS A 858 -22.69 -1.93 8.45
CA LYS A 858 -23.95 -1.54 7.80
C LYS A 858 -23.77 -1.45 6.29
N VAL A 859 -24.65 -2.11 5.54
CA VAL A 859 -24.72 -2.05 4.07
C VAL A 859 -25.85 -1.11 3.68
N LYS A 860 -25.57 -0.08 2.90
CA LYS A 860 -26.56 0.90 2.39
C LYS A 860 -27.44 0.36 1.25
N LYS A 861 -27.81 -0.93 1.34
CA LYS A 861 -28.70 -1.64 0.41
C LYS A 861 -29.44 -2.78 1.11
N ARG A 862 -30.65 -3.09 0.64
CA ARG A 862 -31.43 -4.26 1.06
C ARG A 862 -30.78 -5.54 0.51
N LEU A 863 -30.35 -6.43 1.39
CA LEU A 863 -29.87 -7.77 1.03
C LEU A 863 -31.06 -8.73 0.93
N VAL A 864 -31.03 -9.60 -0.09
CA VAL A 864 -32.02 -10.68 -0.25
C VAL A 864 -31.63 -11.88 0.61
N GLU A 865 -32.60 -12.70 0.98
CA GLU A 865 -32.43 -13.81 1.92
C GLU A 865 -31.32 -14.81 1.48
N ASP A 866 -31.23 -15.09 0.18
CA ASP A 866 -30.18 -15.96 -0.38
C ASP A 866 -28.77 -15.36 -0.24
N CYS A 867 -28.64 -14.03 -0.23
CA CYS A 867 -27.37 -13.34 -0.03
C CYS A 867 -26.94 -13.38 1.45
N ILE A 868 -27.90 -13.32 2.36
CA ILE A 868 -27.68 -13.38 3.80
C ILE A 868 -27.14 -14.75 4.24
N LYS A 869 -27.70 -15.83 3.67
CA LYS A 869 -27.28 -17.22 3.95
C LYS A 869 -25.82 -17.54 3.57
N LEU A 870 -25.19 -16.69 2.77
CA LEU A 870 -23.80 -16.86 2.33
C LEU A 870 -22.78 -16.17 3.24
N LEU A 871 -23.21 -15.39 4.23
CA LEU A 871 -22.30 -14.78 5.20
C LEU A 871 -21.74 -15.83 6.14
N ASN A 872 -20.42 -15.86 6.35
CA ASN A 872 -19.78 -16.84 7.22
C ASN A 872 -18.56 -16.23 7.93
N SER A 873 -18.42 -16.51 9.23
CA SER A 873 -17.34 -16.02 10.08
C SER A 873 -16.55 -17.17 10.70
N LEU A 874 -15.24 -16.99 10.81
CA LEU A 874 -14.30 -17.97 11.33
C LEU A 874 -13.32 -17.31 12.30
N GLY A 875 -13.05 -17.92 13.44
CA GLY A 875 -12.02 -17.46 14.38
C GLY A 875 -10.87 -18.45 14.52
N ILE A 876 -9.63 -17.96 14.55
CA ILE A 876 -8.42 -18.75 14.77
C ILE A 876 -7.50 -18.00 15.72
N ALA A 877 -7.17 -18.59 16.88
CA ALA A 877 -6.19 -18.07 17.82
C ALA A 877 -4.94 -18.97 17.88
N ASP A 878 -3.78 -18.38 18.11
CA ASP A 878 -2.53 -19.13 18.27
C ASP A 878 -2.44 -19.79 19.65
N GLN A 879 -2.93 -19.09 20.69
CA GLN A 879 -2.95 -19.56 22.07
C GLN A 879 -4.25 -19.13 22.78
N ILE A 880 -4.81 -20.03 23.60
CA ILE A 880 -6.03 -19.83 24.39
C ILE A 880 -5.71 -20.19 25.84
N GLY A 881 -5.85 -19.21 26.74
CA GLY A 881 -5.49 -19.35 28.15
C GLY A 881 -3.99 -19.42 28.42
N GLY A 882 -3.61 -19.20 29.69
CA GLY A 882 -2.23 -19.24 30.16
C GLY A 882 -1.47 -17.91 30.09
N ILE A 883 -0.23 -17.90 30.60
CA ILE A 883 0.70 -16.75 30.53
C ILE A 883 1.31 -16.77 29.11
N LYS A 884 1.33 -15.63 28.41
CA LYS A 884 1.89 -15.44 27.06
C LYS A 884 3.22 -16.21 26.89
N GLU A 885 3.21 -17.34 26.17
CA GLU A 885 4.44 -18.06 25.83
C GLU A 885 5.05 -17.41 24.59
N ALA A 886 6.25 -16.85 24.75
CA ALA A 886 6.96 -16.22 23.66
C ALA A 886 7.50 -17.28 22.69
N ILE A 887 6.95 -17.34 21.48
CA ILE A 887 7.53 -18.07 20.36
C ILE A 887 8.87 -17.41 20.01
N GLU A 888 9.95 -18.19 20.12
CA GLU A 888 11.33 -17.81 19.82
C GLU A 888 11.50 -17.57 18.30
N GLU A 889 11.55 -16.31 17.89
CA GLU A 889 12.20 -15.92 16.62
C GLU A 889 13.72 -15.86 16.87
N GLU A 890 14.51 -16.58 16.06
CA GLU A 890 15.97 -16.40 16.00
C GLU A 890 16.31 -14.97 15.56
N LYS A 891 16.54 -14.08 16.53
CA LYS A 891 17.18 -12.77 16.32
C LYS A 891 18.70 -12.91 16.45
N PRO A 892 19.49 -12.39 15.49
CA PRO A 892 20.92 -12.23 15.69
C PRO A 892 21.20 -11.12 16.74
N ALA A 893 22.27 -11.36 17.50
CA ALA A 893 22.64 -10.72 18.77
C ALA A 893 22.59 -9.16 18.82
N PRO A 894 22.31 -8.56 20.01
CA PRO A 894 21.96 -7.16 20.16
C PRO A 894 23.16 -6.22 20.29
N PHE A 895 23.16 -5.13 19.51
CA PHE A 895 24.03 -3.97 19.74
C PHE A 895 23.33 -3.01 20.73
N LYS A 896 23.73 -3.05 22.00
CA LYS A 896 23.24 -2.14 23.05
C LYS A 896 23.76 -0.72 22.85
N LYS A 897 22.87 0.28 22.90
CA LYS A 897 23.14 1.56 23.57
C LYS A 897 21.84 2.24 24.00
N THR A 898 21.62 2.24 25.31
CA THR A 898 20.55 2.94 26.02
C THR A 898 20.91 4.41 26.23
N TYR A 899 19.88 5.25 26.19
CA TYR A 899 19.81 6.67 26.49
C TYR A 899 20.49 7.09 27.80
N LEU A 900 21.09 8.30 27.81
CA LEU A 900 21.12 9.27 28.92
C LEU A 900 21.70 10.62 28.45
N ILE A 901 20.85 11.64 28.41
CA ILE A 901 21.17 13.10 28.52
C ILE A 901 20.87 13.44 30.01
N PRO A 902 21.57 14.33 30.77
CA PRO A 902 22.17 15.61 30.34
C PRO A 902 23.50 16.04 31.04
N ILE A 903 23.96 17.25 30.66
CA ILE A 903 24.73 18.25 31.43
C ILE A 903 26.24 18.40 31.15
N ALA A 904 26.54 19.62 30.67
CA ALA A 904 27.71 20.48 30.86
C ALA A 904 29.05 20.17 30.14
N ALA A 905 29.38 21.12 29.26
CA ALA A 905 30.62 21.90 29.27
C ALA A 905 31.89 21.19 29.73
N ILE A 906 32.85 20.94 28.81
CA ILE A 906 34.31 20.99 29.12
C ILE A 906 35.27 21.01 27.90
N PRO A 907 34.97 20.67 26.62
CA PRO A 907 36.01 20.71 25.58
C PRO A 907 36.11 22.02 24.78
N ALA A 908 35.44 23.11 25.17
CA ALA A 908 35.59 24.44 24.54
C ALA A 908 36.72 25.30 25.17
N VAL A 909 37.27 24.88 26.32
CA VAL A 909 38.31 25.61 27.07
C VAL A 909 39.74 25.17 26.69
N ALA A 910 39.91 23.97 26.11
CA ALA A 910 41.24 23.47 25.70
C ALA A 910 41.74 24.08 24.37
N ILE A 911 40.83 24.45 23.46
CA ILE A 911 41.18 24.98 22.13
C ILE A 911 41.47 26.50 22.20
N THR A 912 40.86 27.20 23.17
CA THR A 912 41.09 28.64 23.44
C THR A 912 42.43 28.90 24.14
N ILE A 913 42.95 27.97 24.96
CA ILE A 913 44.27 28.09 25.59
C ILE A 913 45.43 27.86 24.59
N ILE A 914 45.23 27.02 23.57
CA ILE A 914 46.25 26.76 22.54
C ILE A 914 46.33 27.91 21.53
N TYR A 915 45.21 28.58 21.22
CA TYR A 915 45.16 29.68 20.26
C TYR A 915 45.79 30.99 20.79
N PHE A 916 45.75 31.24 22.11
CA PHE A 916 46.30 32.48 22.72
C PHE A 916 47.75 32.39 23.22
N SER A 917 48.46 31.27 23.01
CA SER A 917 49.87 31.15 23.41
C SER A 917 50.89 31.62 22.36
N ARG A 918 50.47 32.17 21.21
CA ARG A 918 51.38 32.45 20.08
C ARG A 918 51.28 33.85 19.45
N PHE A 919 51.14 34.91 20.25
CA PHE A 919 51.54 36.26 19.83
C PHE A 919 52.14 37.08 20.97
N SER A 920 53.48 37.04 21.11
CA SER A 920 54.29 38.20 21.51
C SER A 920 55.74 38.07 21.01
N PHE A 921 55.96 38.67 19.84
CA PHE A 921 57.08 39.54 19.43
C PHE A 921 58.55 39.31 19.87
N MET A 922 59.43 39.49 18.86
CA MET A 922 60.84 39.91 18.86
C MET A 922 61.96 38.91 19.22
N GLY A 923 62.90 38.73 18.27
CA GLY A 923 64.28 38.36 18.62
C GLY A 923 65.06 37.47 17.64
N LYS A 924 65.48 38.05 16.50
CA LYS A 924 66.76 37.85 15.79
C LYS A 924 67.56 36.52 15.89
N THR A 925 67.99 36.12 14.68
CA THR A 925 69.33 35.63 14.26
C THR A 925 69.62 34.13 14.08
N LYS A 926 69.99 33.82 12.81
CA LYS A 926 71.10 32.97 12.30
C LYS A 926 71.14 31.50 12.79
N GLY A 927 71.23 30.47 11.96
CA GLY A 927 71.45 30.37 10.52
C GLY A 927 71.80 28.91 10.14
N LYS A 928 71.75 28.66 8.84
CA LYS A 928 72.53 27.67 8.06
C LYS A 928 72.41 26.16 8.36
N LYS A 929 71.86 25.50 7.33
CA LYS A 929 72.49 24.45 6.48
C LYS A 929 72.48 22.97 6.94
N LYS A 930 71.84 22.20 6.06
CA LYS A 930 72.37 21.05 5.28
C LYS A 930 72.15 19.60 5.79
N ARG A 931 71.32 18.91 5.00
CA ARG A 931 71.60 17.72 4.15
C ARG A 931 71.91 16.35 4.80
N LYS A 932 71.11 15.39 4.29
CA LYS A 932 71.45 14.08 3.66
C LYS A 932 71.28 12.77 4.47
N LYS A 933 70.29 11.99 4.02
CA LYS A 933 70.32 10.62 3.41
C LYS A 933 71.10 9.48 4.10
N LYS A 934 70.38 8.36 4.36
CA LYS A 934 70.53 6.97 3.82
C LYS A 934 69.58 6.02 4.61
N GLU A 935 68.62 5.30 4.00
CA GLU A 935 68.70 3.91 3.43
C GLU A 935 69.48 2.90 4.31
N LEU A 936 69.04 1.66 4.59
CA LEU A 936 68.51 0.63 3.68
C LEU A 936 67.94 -0.60 4.46
N LYS A 937 66.93 -1.25 3.85
CA LYS A 937 66.40 -2.66 3.83
C LYS A 937 67.09 -3.76 4.70
N LYS A 938 66.41 -4.83 5.13
CA LYS A 938 65.93 -6.06 4.39
C LYS A 938 65.39 -7.05 5.48
N THR A 939 64.46 -8.00 5.32
CA THR A 939 64.38 -9.14 4.37
C THR A 939 63.02 -9.87 4.51
N LYS A 940 62.54 -10.49 3.42
CA LYS A 940 61.39 -11.42 3.28
C LYS A 940 61.79 -12.89 3.46
N ALA A 941 60.83 -13.76 3.79
CA ALA A 941 60.61 -15.13 3.27
C ALA A 941 59.41 -15.78 3.99
N LYS A 942 58.57 -16.69 3.47
CA LYS A 942 58.12 -17.19 2.15
C LYS A 942 57.16 -18.39 2.47
N ILE A 943 56.05 -18.53 1.72
CA ILE A 943 55.34 -19.79 1.34
C ILE A 943 54.63 -20.55 2.48
N ILE A 944 53.37 -21.01 2.41
CA ILE A 944 52.47 -21.42 1.30
C ILE A 944 51.30 -20.47 1.12
#